data_AF-A0A1Q8R9X2-F1
#
_entry.id   AF-A0A1Q8R9X2-F1
#
_cell.length_a   1.000
_cell.length_b   1.000
_cell.length_c   1.000
_cell.angle_alpha   90.00
_cell.angle_beta   90.00
_cell.angle_gamma   90.00
#
_symmetry.space_group_name_H-M   'P 1'
#
loop_
_entity.id
_entity.type
_entity.pdbx_description
1 polymer ?
#
loop_
_entity_poly.entity_id
_entity_poly.type
_entity_poly.pdbx_seq_one_letter_code
_entity_poly.pdbx_strand_id
1 'polypeptide(L)'
;MRGPPATSVSSMRNRLVGIPCNLRQLRSSLSRTIFPTLSSTACNSRILLSAPRPGSIWGCGHRREFHCSASRFAKPAVPSRSVLEERILAIPIERYRNFCIVAHIDHGKSTLSDRLLEITGTISASDANKQILDKLDVERERGITVKAQTCTMIYNYKGEDYLLHLVDTPGHVDFRAEVTRSYASCGGALLLVDASQGIQAQTVSNFHLAFAQDLALIPVVNKIDMPSADVPRVLEQMQTSFELEPSSAVLVSAKTGKNVANILPAVVEQIPHPIGEISKPLRMLLVDSWYDNFRGVILLVRVFDGQVKAGDKIVSFATGREYTVGEVGIQYPNAVPQSVLRAGQVGYIYFNPGMKRIQDAKLGDTFTTVGSEDMVEMYPGFEETKPMVFVAAFPTDQSDYTRLADSISQLVLNDRSVTLQKDYSEALGAGWRLGFLGSLHCSVFQDRLKQEHGASIIITDPTVPTKVEWADGSETIYQNPAEFPSQDEHRMRGATVYEPYVTATMTLPEEYLGRVIELCESQRGEQKSLEFFHATQVILKYDIPAAQLVDDLFGKLKGVTKGYATLDYEEAGWRASQLTKLQLLVNKQPVDAICRVIHTSQAERLGRQWATKFKEHVDRQMFEVVIQAVAGKRIVARETIKPFRKDVLAKLHASDITRRKKLLEKQKAGRKRLRAVGNVIIDQSAFQSFLSR
;
A
#
# COMPACT_ATOMS: atom_id res chain seq x y z
N MET A 1 51.72 38.38 10.11
CA MET A 1 51.39 37.41 11.18
C MET A 1 50.42 36.40 10.59
N ARG A 2 50.78 35.11 10.65
CA ARG A 2 50.15 34.00 9.93
C ARG A 2 48.90 33.52 10.66
N GLY A 3 47.82 33.23 9.92
CA GLY A 3 46.60 32.61 10.45
C GLY A 3 46.80 31.12 10.77
N PRO A 4 45.92 30.51 11.60
CA PRO A 4 46.01 29.09 11.93
C PRO A 4 45.30 28.21 10.88
N PRO A 5 45.66 26.91 10.80
CA PRO A 5 45.53 26.12 9.58
C PRO A 5 44.27 25.23 9.52
N ALA A 6 43.93 24.86 8.29
CA ALA A 6 42.98 23.81 7.94
C ALA A 6 43.39 22.46 8.55
N THR A 7 42.45 21.76 9.17
CA THR A 7 42.61 20.36 9.60
C THR A 7 41.76 19.46 8.72
N SER A 8 42.42 18.44 8.20
CA SER A 8 41.94 17.46 7.25
C SER A 8 41.03 16.41 7.89
N VAL A 9 40.02 16.03 7.12
CA VAL A 9 39.06 14.95 7.37
C VAL A 9 39.80 13.61 7.37
N SER A 10 40.14 13.08 8.54
CA SER A 10 40.59 11.68 8.68
C SER A 10 40.38 11.03 10.06
N SER A 11 39.67 11.67 11.01
CA SER A 11 39.57 11.17 12.39
C SER A 11 38.18 10.70 12.87
N MET A 12 37.17 10.62 11.99
CA MET A 12 35.82 10.11 12.34
C MET A 12 35.58 8.64 11.92
N ARG A 13 36.62 7.79 11.92
CA ARG A 13 36.50 6.37 11.54
C ARG A 13 36.53 5.35 12.68
N ASN A 14 36.65 5.75 13.95
CA ASN A 14 36.77 4.81 15.07
C ASN A 14 36.12 5.31 16.37
N ARG A 15 34.81 5.60 16.35
CA ARG A 15 33.99 5.68 17.58
C ARG A 15 32.55 5.32 17.27
N LEU A 16 32.23 4.02 17.27
CA LEU A 16 30.88 3.45 17.47
C LEU A 16 30.98 1.91 17.43
N VAL A 17 31.81 1.31 18.30
CA VAL A 17 31.73 -0.12 18.63
C VAL A 17 32.03 -0.26 20.11
N GLY A 18 31.03 -0.66 20.89
CA GLY A 18 31.18 -0.82 22.34
C GLY A 18 29.89 -1.25 23.03
N ILE A 19 29.42 -2.48 22.78
CA ILE A 19 28.51 -3.22 23.68
C ILE A 19 28.96 -4.70 23.70
N PRO A 20 29.06 -5.37 24.85
CA PRO A 20 29.81 -6.61 25.01
C PRO A 20 29.01 -7.87 24.68
N CYS A 21 29.71 -8.84 24.09
CA CYS A 21 29.30 -10.24 23.95
C CYS A 21 29.15 -10.90 25.33
N ASN A 22 27.94 -11.35 25.67
CA ASN A 22 27.71 -12.39 26.68
C ASN A 22 26.28 -12.94 26.53
N LEU A 23 26.12 -14.09 25.87
CA LEU A 23 25.03 -15.05 26.07
C LEU A 23 25.25 -16.27 25.15
N ARG A 24 26.22 -17.10 25.52
CA ARG A 24 26.38 -18.46 24.99
C ARG A 24 26.55 -19.40 26.19
N GLN A 25 25.43 -19.76 26.82
CA GLN A 25 25.28 -20.92 27.70
C GLN A 25 23.82 -21.00 28.13
N LEU A 26 23.31 -22.23 28.31
CA LEU A 26 21.95 -22.63 28.68
C LEU A 26 20.99 -22.86 27.50
N ARG A 27 21.05 -24.08 26.95
CA ARG A 27 19.88 -24.99 26.87
C ARG A 27 20.34 -26.37 26.40
N SER A 28 20.83 -27.15 27.36
CA SER A 28 20.83 -28.61 27.31
C SER A 28 19.91 -29.10 28.41
N SER A 29 19.06 -30.07 28.08
CA SER A 29 18.26 -30.97 28.95
C SER A 29 16.75 -30.84 28.83
N LEU A 30 16.15 -32.03 28.69
CA LEU A 30 14.73 -32.41 28.77
C LEU A 30 13.92 -32.13 27.48
N SER A 31 13.31 -33.10 26.80
CA SER A 31 12.71 -34.36 27.26
C SER A 31 12.78 -35.47 26.20
N ARG A 32 13.11 -36.68 26.66
CA ARG A 32 12.84 -37.95 25.98
C ARG A 32 11.38 -38.32 26.21
N THR A 33 10.68 -38.70 25.16
CA THR A 33 9.57 -39.66 25.28
C THR A 33 9.59 -40.61 24.10
N ILE A 34 9.57 -41.89 24.45
CA ILE A 34 9.77 -43.11 23.69
C ILE A 34 8.40 -43.61 23.21
N PHE A 35 8.29 -44.19 22.01
CA PHE A 35 7.64 -45.49 21.70
C PHE A 35 7.51 -45.70 20.17
N PRO A 36 7.34 -46.94 19.66
CA PRO A 36 8.42 -47.59 18.91
C PRO A 36 8.01 -47.99 17.47
N THR A 37 9.03 -48.42 16.75
CA THR A 37 8.97 -49.20 15.52
C THR A 37 8.29 -50.56 15.71
N LEU A 38 7.40 -50.93 14.81
CA LEU A 38 7.06 -52.33 14.52
C LEU A 38 6.88 -52.51 13.02
N SER A 39 7.66 -53.43 12.48
CA SER A 39 7.64 -53.87 11.08
C SER A 39 7.17 -55.32 11.02
N SER A 40 6.47 -55.63 9.93
CA SER A 40 6.17 -56.94 9.35
C SER A 40 5.30 -57.92 10.14
N THR A 41 4.19 -58.33 9.54
CA THR A 41 4.01 -59.71 9.07
C THR A 41 2.84 -59.79 8.09
N ALA A 42 3.04 -60.64 7.07
CA ALA A 42 2.12 -60.92 5.99
C ALA A 42 0.88 -61.69 6.46
N CYS A 43 -0.26 -61.53 5.76
CA CYS A 43 -1.09 -62.68 5.40
C CYS A 43 -2.08 -62.34 4.27
N ASN A 44 -2.06 -63.18 3.24
CA ASN A 44 -3.07 -63.27 2.19
C ASN A 44 -4.47 -63.56 2.77
N SER A 45 -5.51 -62.98 2.19
CA SER A 45 -6.71 -63.75 1.83
C SER A 45 -7.60 -62.99 0.82
N ARG A 46 -8.02 -63.74 -0.19
CA ARG A 46 -8.94 -63.38 -1.27
C ARG A 46 -10.37 -63.27 -0.74
N ILE A 47 -11.16 -62.35 -1.30
CA ILE A 47 -12.63 -62.53 -1.43
C ILE A 47 -13.03 -62.17 -2.86
N LEU A 48 -13.77 -63.10 -3.47
CA LEU A 48 -14.33 -63.12 -4.82
C LEU A 48 -15.64 -62.32 -4.93
N LEU A 49 -15.97 -61.94 -6.17
CA LEU A 49 -17.29 -61.93 -6.85
C LEU A 49 -17.30 -60.77 -7.87
N SER A 50 -17.80 -60.82 -9.10
CA SER A 50 -18.21 -61.83 -10.08
C SER A 50 -18.70 -61.01 -11.27
N ALA A 51 -18.26 -61.29 -12.50
CA ALA A 51 -18.84 -60.74 -13.72
C ALA A 51 -19.21 -61.89 -14.68
N PRO A 52 -20.35 -61.85 -15.37
CA PRO A 52 -20.85 -62.96 -16.16
C PRO A 52 -20.26 -63.00 -17.57
N ARG A 53 -20.05 -64.21 -18.09
CA ARG A 53 -19.88 -64.53 -19.53
C ARG A 53 -21.26 -64.87 -20.14
N PRO A 54 -21.42 -64.80 -21.47
CA PRO A 54 -21.17 -65.97 -22.35
C PRO A 54 -20.51 -65.53 -23.69
N GLY A 55 -19.99 -66.36 -24.59
CA GLY A 55 -20.00 -67.80 -24.80
C GLY A 55 -19.04 -68.16 -25.95
N SER A 56 -18.78 -69.46 -26.09
CA SER A 56 -17.83 -70.14 -26.96
C SER A 56 -18.32 -70.35 -28.41
N ILE A 57 -17.40 -70.40 -29.39
CA ILE A 57 -17.43 -71.30 -30.56
C ILE A 57 -15.98 -71.56 -31.03
N TRP A 58 -15.73 -72.81 -31.44
CA TRP A 58 -14.47 -73.41 -31.88
C TRP A 58 -14.06 -73.06 -33.32
N GLY A 59 -12.77 -73.18 -33.67
CA GLY A 59 -12.33 -73.21 -35.07
C GLY A 59 -10.81 -73.25 -35.27
N CYS A 60 -10.34 -74.27 -35.98
CA CYS A 60 -8.93 -74.64 -36.23
C CYS A 60 -8.10 -73.61 -37.02
N GLY A 61 -6.83 -73.47 -36.59
CA GLY A 61 -5.63 -73.57 -37.42
C GLY A 61 -5.42 -72.59 -38.58
N HIS A 62 -4.44 -71.70 -38.44
CA HIS A 62 -3.32 -71.53 -39.38
C HIS A 62 -2.23 -70.67 -38.72
N ARG A 63 -0.99 -71.19 -38.69
CA ARG A 63 0.22 -70.46 -38.26
C ARG A 63 0.37 -69.21 -39.15
N ARG A 64 0.34 -68.04 -38.53
CA ARG A 64 0.98 -66.83 -39.06
C ARG A 64 1.95 -66.32 -38.00
N GLU A 65 3.22 -66.29 -38.36
CA GLU A 65 4.27 -65.63 -37.60
C GLU A 65 3.94 -64.14 -37.53
N PHE A 66 3.52 -63.68 -36.36
CA PHE A 66 3.47 -62.25 -36.06
C PHE A 66 4.80 -61.87 -35.43
N HIS A 67 5.65 -61.21 -36.24
CA HIS A 67 6.70 -60.37 -35.69
C HIS A 67 6.06 -59.32 -34.78
N CYS A 68 6.24 -59.45 -33.46
CA CYS A 68 6.04 -58.33 -32.56
C CYS A 68 7.06 -57.25 -32.92
N SER A 69 6.59 -56.20 -33.60
CA SER A 69 7.30 -54.93 -33.67
C SER A 69 7.55 -54.48 -32.23
N ALA A 70 8.82 -54.20 -31.93
CA ALA A 70 9.19 -53.56 -30.67
C ALA A 70 8.34 -52.30 -30.52
N SER A 71 7.50 -52.25 -29.49
CA SER A 71 6.83 -51.04 -29.07
C SER A 71 7.93 -50.03 -28.75
N ARG A 72 8.19 -49.12 -29.71
CA ARG A 72 8.96 -47.90 -29.42
C ARG A 72 8.14 -47.16 -28.38
N PHE A 73 8.52 -47.28 -27.12
CA PHE A 73 8.12 -46.33 -26.09
C PHE A 73 8.48 -44.95 -26.64
N ALA A 74 7.45 -44.18 -26.98
CA ALA A 74 7.63 -42.78 -27.31
C ALA A 74 8.33 -42.14 -26.11
N LYS A 75 9.56 -41.65 -26.33
CA LYS A 75 10.21 -40.78 -25.34
C LYS A 75 9.21 -39.67 -25.00
N PRO A 76 9.00 -39.32 -23.72
CA PRO A 76 8.17 -38.17 -23.39
C PRO A 76 8.72 -36.97 -24.18
N ALA A 77 7.85 -36.33 -24.95
CA ALA A 77 8.22 -35.17 -25.74
C ALA A 77 8.77 -34.12 -24.78
N VAL A 78 10.08 -33.83 -24.87
CA VAL A 78 10.66 -32.67 -24.21
C VAL A 78 9.91 -31.46 -24.78
N PRO A 79 9.27 -30.61 -23.95
CA PRO A 79 8.59 -29.43 -24.47
C PRO A 79 9.59 -28.62 -25.29
N SER A 80 9.22 -28.28 -26.53
CA SER A 80 10.04 -27.45 -27.40
C SER A 80 10.33 -26.14 -26.68
N ARG A 81 11.61 -25.85 -26.40
CA ARG A 81 12.02 -24.60 -25.77
C ARG A 81 11.55 -23.43 -26.62
N SER A 82 11.06 -22.39 -25.96
CA SER A 82 10.68 -21.18 -26.69
C SER A 82 11.94 -20.52 -27.27
N VAL A 83 11.87 -19.99 -28.49
CA VAL A 83 12.99 -19.26 -29.12
C VAL A 83 13.49 -18.12 -28.21
N LEU A 84 12.58 -17.52 -27.43
CA LEU A 84 12.89 -16.50 -26.45
C LEU A 84 13.77 -17.03 -25.30
N GLU A 85 13.44 -18.20 -24.76
CA GLU A 85 14.22 -18.85 -23.70
C GLU A 85 15.62 -19.21 -24.16
N GLU A 86 15.78 -19.72 -25.38
CA GLU A 86 17.11 -20.01 -25.94
C GLU A 86 17.97 -18.74 -26.06
N ARG A 87 17.37 -17.63 -26.51
CA ARG A 87 18.04 -16.33 -26.55
C ARG A 87 18.44 -15.86 -25.17
N ILE A 88 17.56 -15.95 -24.16
CA ILE A 88 17.87 -15.53 -22.79
C ILE A 88 18.99 -16.39 -22.20
N LEU A 89 18.96 -17.70 -22.43
CA LEU A 89 19.97 -18.63 -21.94
C LEU A 89 21.36 -18.32 -22.51
N ALA A 90 21.43 -17.86 -23.76
CA ALA A 90 22.67 -17.48 -24.43
C ALA A 90 23.31 -16.18 -23.88
N ILE A 91 22.54 -15.32 -23.21
CA ILE A 91 23.06 -14.05 -22.66
C ILE A 91 23.82 -14.34 -21.34
N PRO A 92 25.11 -13.93 -21.23
CA PRO A 92 25.89 -14.06 -19.99
C PRO A 92 25.47 -13.04 -18.93
N ILE A 93 25.79 -13.32 -17.67
CA ILE A 93 25.41 -12.46 -16.52
C ILE A 93 25.98 -11.04 -16.62
N GLU A 94 27.14 -10.87 -17.26
CA GLU A 94 27.79 -9.57 -17.49
C GLU A 94 26.95 -8.61 -18.34
N ARG A 95 25.98 -9.15 -19.10
CA ARG A 95 25.06 -8.39 -19.95
C ARG A 95 23.67 -8.23 -19.34
N TYR A 96 23.52 -8.48 -18.05
CA TYR A 96 22.28 -8.22 -17.33
C TYR A 96 22.31 -6.82 -16.72
N ARG A 97 21.18 -6.10 -16.77
CA ARG A 97 21.03 -4.81 -16.08
C ARG A 97 19.68 -4.79 -15.37
N ASN A 98 19.72 -4.58 -14.05
CA ASN A 98 18.51 -4.46 -13.24
C ASN A 98 18.39 -3.02 -12.81
N PHE A 99 17.33 -2.34 -13.23
CA PHE A 99 17.14 -0.92 -12.90
C PHE A 99 15.69 -0.57 -12.64
N CYS A 100 15.50 0.51 -11.89
CA CYS A 100 14.20 1.10 -11.64
C CYS A 100 14.10 2.52 -12.20
N ILE A 101 12.88 3.07 -12.26
CA ILE A 101 12.66 4.48 -12.59
C ILE A 101 12.19 5.22 -11.34
N VAL A 102 12.95 6.23 -10.95
CA VAL A 102 12.73 7.04 -9.76
C VAL A 102 12.28 8.43 -10.19
N ALA A 103 11.07 8.81 -9.80
CA ALA A 103 10.48 10.07 -10.25
C ALA A 103 9.51 10.62 -9.19
N HIS A 104 9.30 11.94 -9.20
CA HIS A 104 8.13 12.53 -8.55
C HIS A 104 6.86 12.15 -9.33
N ILE A 105 5.71 12.31 -8.67
CA ILE A 105 4.40 12.17 -9.31
C ILE A 105 4.32 13.11 -10.51
N ASP A 106 3.67 12.64 -11.58
CA ASP A 106 3.49 13.36 -12.84
C ASP A 106 4.77 13.70 -13.63
N HIS A 107 5.97 13.29 -13.20
CA HIS A 107 7.21 13.49 -13.99
C HIS A 107 7.28 12.60 -15.25
N GLY A 108 6.29 11.74 -15.49
CA GLY A 108 6.15 10.94 -16.72
C GLY A 108 6.84 9.57 -16.68
N LYS A 109 6.92 8.96 -15.49
CA LYS A 109 7.51 7.64 -15.24
C LYS A 109 6.83 6.52 -16.06
N SER A 110 5.53 6.30 -15.91
CA SER A 110 4.81 5.23 -16.64
C SER A 110 4.93 5.40 -18.16
N THR A 111 4.80 6.64 -18.64
CA THR A 111 4.97 6.95 -20.07
C THR A 111 6.39 6.64 -20.56
N LEU A 112 7.42 6.87 -19.74
CA LEU A 112 8.79 6.53 -20.09
C LEU A 112 8.96 5.00 -20.16
N SER A 113 8.43 4.27 -19.18
CA SER A 113 8.46 2.80 -19.15
C SER A 113 7.85 2.20 -20.41
N ASP A 114 6.69 2.69 -20.85
CA ASP A 114 6.04 2.22 -22.07
C ASP A 114 6.93 2.45 -23.30
N ARG A 115 7.56 3.62 -23.44
CA ARG A 115 8.45 3.90 -24.57
C ARG A 115 9.67 2.98 -24.59
N LEU A 116 10.23 2.64 -23.43
CA LEU A 116 11.32 1.67 -23.36
C LEU A 116 10.88 0.27 -23.82
N LEU A 117 9.65 -0.13 -23.47
CA LEU A 117 9.06 -1.39 -23.93
C LEU A 117 8.79 -1.40 -25.45
N GLU A 118 8.37 -0.28 -26.02
CA GLU A 118 8.17 -0.13 -27.48
C GLU A 118 9.50 -0.24 -28.24
N ILE A 119 10.53 0.47 -27.77
CA ILE A 119 11.85 0.51 -28.43
C ILE A 119 12.52 -0.86 -28.41
N THR A 120 12.31 -1.64 -27.35
CA THR A 120 12.85 -3.00 -27.21
C THR A 120 12.03 -4.05 -27.97
N GLY A 121 10.92 -3.65 -28.63
CA GLY A 121 10.04 -4.57 -29.36
C GLY A 121 9.24 -5.49 -28.44
N THR A 122 9.19 -5.20 -27.14
CA THR A 122 8.44 -5.97 -26.14
C THR A 122 6.95 -5.78 -26.29
N ILE A 123 6.54 -4.59 -26.75
CA ILE A 123 5.15 -4.23 -27.07
C ILE A 123 5.07 -3.61 -28.46
N SER A 124 3.94 -3.79 -29.14
CA SER A 124 3.68 -3.09 -30.40
C SER A 124 3.34 -1.62 -30.16
N ALA A 125 3.95 -0.71 -30.93
CA ALA A 125 3.60 0.71 -30.91
C ALA A 125 2.16 0.91 -31.44
N SER A 126 1.20 1.09 -30.54
CA SER A 126 -0.22 1.32 -30.87
C SER A 126 -0.86 2.26 -29.85
N ASP A 127 -1.82 3.10 -30.28
CA ASP A 127 -2.53 4.03 -29.39
C ASP A 127 -3.35 3.31 -28.31
N ALA A 128 -3.67 2.03 -28.50
CA ALA A 128 -4.35 1.18 -27.52
C ALA A 128 -3.44 0.73 -26.34
N ASN A 129 -2.12 0.96 -26.44
CA ASN A 129 -1.09 0.44 -25.56
C ASN A 129 -0.47 1.52 -24.64
N LYS A 130 -1.25 2.52 -24.22
CA LYS A 130 -0.79 3.52 -23.25
C LYS A 130 -0.90 2.96 -21.83
N GLN A 131 0.16 3.10 -21.04
CA GLN A 131 0.26 2.70 -19.63
C GLN A 131 -0.02 1.21 -19.40
N ILE A 132 0.73 0.34 -20.11
CA ILE A 132 0.53 -1.12 -20.01
C ILE A 132 0.89 -1.66 -18.63
N LEU A 133 1.89 -1.04 -17.98
CA LEU A 133 2.31 -1.44 -16.64
C LEU A 133 1.28 -1.08 -15.57
N ASP A 134 0.50 -0.02 -15.77
CA ASP A 134 -0.60 0.34 -14.88
C ASP A 134 -1.77 -0.64 -15.14
N LYS A 135 -1.81 -1.72 -14.35
CA LYS A 135 -2.78 -2.82 -14.51
C LYS A 135 -4.14 -2.51 -13.88
N LEU A 136 -4.17 -1.64 -12.88
CA LEU A 136 -5.36 -1.37 -12.08
C LEU A 136 -6.10 -0.17 -12.64
N ASP A 137 -7.43 -0.24 -12.76
CA ASP A 137 -8.20 0.84 -13.39
C ASP A 137 -8.04 2.17 -12.64
N VAL A 138 -8.00 2.13 -11.30
CA VAL A 138 -7.70 3.31 -10.47
C VAL A 138 -6.31 3.93 -10.72
N GLU A 139 -5.31 3.15 -11.16
CA GLU A 139 -3.99 3.68 -11.50
C GLU A 139 -4.08 4.51 -12.78
N ARG A 140 -4.83 4.04 -13.77
CA ARG A 140 -5.08 4.72 -15.04
C ARG A 140 -5.93 5.98 -14.87
N GLU A 141 -6.98 5.91 -14.07
CA GLU A 141 -7.87 7.04 -13.81
C GLU A 141 -7.16 8.19 -13.08
N ARG A 142 -6.33 7.85 -12.08
CA ARG A 142 -5.62 8.83 -11.26
C ARG A 142 -4.24 9.20 -11.82
N GLY A 143 -3.74 8.50 -12.83
CA GLY A 143 -2.42 8.73 -13.41
C GLY A 143 -1.25 8.41 -12.47
N ILE A 144 -1.45 7.50 -11.50
CA ILE A 144 -0.44 7.14 -10.50
C ILE A 144 -0.14 5.65 -10.55
N THR A 145 1.11 5.27 -10.33
CA THR A 145 1.48 3.88 -10.07
C THR A 145 1.35 3.60 -8.58
N VAL A 146 0.54 2.60 -8.22
CA VAL A 146 0.31 2.20 -6.84
C VAL A 146 1.19 1.02 -6.48
N LYS A 147 1.25 0.01 -7.36
CA LYS A 147 2.03 -1.21 -7.14
C LYS A 147 3.22 -1.29 -8.07
N ALA A 148 4.38 -1.64 -7.54
CA ALA A 148 5.57 -1.84 -8.36
C ALA A 148 5.34 -2.98 -9.37
N GLN A 149 5.62 -2.73 -10.66
CA GLN A 149 5.55 -3.75 -11.70
C GLN A 149 6.92 -4.02 -12.27
N THR A 150 7.18 -5.28 -12.59
CA THR A 150 8.43 -5.69 -13.22
C THR A 150 8.20 -6.15 -14.63
N CYS A 151 9.09 -5.73 -15.52
CA CYS A 151 9.14 -6.21 -16.88
C CYS A 151 10.59 -6.49 -17.26
N THR A 152 10.75 -7.46 -18.14
CA THR A 152 12.02 -7.84 -18.73
C THR A 152 12.01 -7.35 -20.17
N MET A 153 13.17 -6.93 -20.66
CA MET A 153 13.42 -6.42 -22.01
C MET A 153 14.72 -7.03 -22.55
N ILE A 154 14.76 -7.35 -23.84
CA ILE A 154 15.92 -7.81 -24.58
C ILE A 154 16.27 -6.67 -25.52
N TYR A 155 17.49 -6.16 -25.38
CA TYR A 155 17.97 -5.05 -26.17
C TYR A 155 19.25 -5.44 -26.89
N ASN A 156 19.27 -5.27 -28.22
CA ASN A 156 20.49 -5.48 -28.98
C ASN A 156 21.31 -4.19 -28.99
N TYR A 157 22.47 -4.22 -28.35
CA TYR A 157 23.41 -3.10 -28.30
C TYR A 157 24.71 -3.49 -28.99
N LYS A 158 25.08 -2.75 -30.05
CA LYS A 158 26.30 -2.97 -30.84
C LYS A 158 26.47 -4.43 -31.34
N GLY A 159 25.36 -5.11 -31.64
CA GLY A 159 25.36 -6.50 -32.13
C GLY A 159 25.29 -7.56 -31.04
N GLU A 160 25.29 -7.18 -29.76
CA GLU A 160 25.17 -8.09 -28.62
C GLU A 160 23.82 -7.94 -27.92
N ASP A 161 23.19 -9.05 -27.54
CA ASP A 161 21.94 -9.06 -26.79
C ASP A 161 22.19 -8.84 -25.29
N TYR A 162 21.47 -7.88 -24.70
CA TYR A 162 21.44 -7.56 -23.27
C TYR A 162 20.07 -7.90 -22.68
N LEU A 163 20.07 -8.39 -21.43
CA LEU A 163 18.85 -8.65 -20.66
C LEU A 163 18.65 -7.53 -19.66
N LEU A 164 17.57 -6.78 -19.82
CA LEU A 164 17.24 -5.62 -19.02
C LEU A 164 16.02 -5.94 -18.16
N HIS A 165 16.13 -5.81 -16.85
CA HIS A 165 15.01 -5.91 -15.92
C HIS A 165 14.64 -4.50 -15.45
N LEU A 166 13.44 -4.05 -15.81
CA LEU A 166 12.88 -2.78 -15.40
C LEU A 166 11.88 -3.01 -14.25
N VAL A 167 12.05 -2.25 -13.18
CA VAL A 167 11.11 -2.16 -12.06
C VAL A 167 10.48 -0.77 -12.04
N ASP A 168 9.19 -0.70 -12.32
CA ASP A 168 8.45 0.54 -12.27
C ASP A 168 7.97 0.80 -10.84
N THR A 169 8.54 1.79 -10.14
CA THR A 169 8.30 2.02 -8.71
C THR A 169 7.28 3.12 -8.45
N PRO A 170 6.41 3.01 -7.43
CA PRO A 170 5.47 4.09 -7.10
C PRO A 170 6.21 5.39 -6.73
N GLY A 171 5.65 6.55 -7.10
CA GLY A 171 6.26 7.85 -6.85
C GLY A 171 5.82 8.53 -5.55
N HIS A 172 4.82 7.99 -4.86
CA HIS A 172 4.21 8.61 -3.67
C HIS A 172 4.78 8.05 -2.36
N VAL A 173 4.84 8.91 -1.35
CA VAL A 173 5.39 8.69 -0.01
C VAL A 173 4.72 7.52 0.73
N ASP A 174 3.39 7.45 0.68
CA ASP A 174 2.60 6.33 1.24
C ASP A 174 3.12 4.94 0.81
N PHE A 175 3.81 4.82 -0.33
CA PHE A 175 4.35 3.57 -0.85
C PHE A 175 5.87 3.47 -0.72
N ARG A 176 6.50 4.26 0.16
CA ARG A 176 7.96 4.26 0.39
C ARG A 176 8.53 2.88 0.65
N ALA A 177 7.83 2.05 1.43
CA ALA A 177 8.28 0.69 1.67
C ALA A 177 8.32 -0.15 0.38
N GLU A 178 7.40 0.07 -0.56
CA GLU A 178 7.44 -0.60 -1.87
C GLU A 178 8.62 -0.14 -2.72
N VAL A 179 8.91 1.16 -2.65
CA VAL A 179 10.05 1.78 -3.32
C VAL A 179 11.37 1.18 -2.81
N THR A 180 11.56 1.13 -1.49
CA THR A 180 12.77 0.54 -0.88
C THR A 180 12.93 -0.95 -1.25
N ARG A 181 11.83 -1.73 -1.26
CA ARG A 181 11.85 -3.13 -1.69
C ARG A 181 12.29 -3.29 -3.14
N SER A 182 11.77 -2.42 -4.01
CA SER A 182 12.09 -2.42 -5.43
C SER A 182 13.56 -2.06 -5.68
N TYR A 183 14.12 -1.12 -4.90
CA TYR A 183 15.52 -0.71 -4.98
C TYR A 183 16.48 -1.85 -4.63
N ALA A 184 16.15 -2.65 -3.61
CA ALA A 184 16.93 -3.84 -3.26
C ALA A 184 16.97 -4.90 -4.37
N SER A 185 16.05 -4.83 -5.35
CA SER A 185 16.06 -5.71 -6.53
C SER A 185 16.86 -5.16 -7.72
N CYS A 186 17.30 -3.91 -7.66
CA CYS A 186 18.00 -3.22 -8.73
C CYS A 186 19.51 -3.08 -8.45
N GLY A 187 20.27 -2.71 -9.48
CA GLY A 187 21.68 -2.27 -9.38
C GLY A 187 21.89 -0.82 -9.84
N GLY A 188 20.87 -0.21 -10.45
CA GLY A 188 20.86 1.20 -10.80
C GLY A 188 19.44 1.77 -10.88
N ALA A 189 19.32 3.07 -11.05
CA ALA A 189 18.06 3.78 -11.13
C ALA A 189 18.13 4.94 -12.14
N LEU A 190 17.05 5.12 -12.89
CA LEU A 190 16.84 6.30 -13.75
C LEU A 190 16.20 7.40 -12.89
N LEU A 191 16.94 8.46 -12.59
CA LEU A 191 16.44 9.61 -11.84
C LEU A 191 15.74 10.59 -12.79
N LEU A 192 14.42 10.53 -12.84
CA LEU A 192 13.58 11.26 -13.77
C LEU A 192 13.11 12.60 -13.19
N VAL A 193 13.52 13.70 -13.82
CA VAL A 193 13.17 15.06 -13.43
C VAL A 193 12.43 15.75 -14.58
N ASP A 194 11.30 16.41 -14.28
CA ASP A 194 10.55 17.19 -15.27
C ASP A 194 11.29 18.51 -15.57
N ALA A 195 11.57 18.78 -16.86
CA ALA A 195 12.22 20.02 -17.31
C ALA A 195 11.44 21.29 -16.96
N SER A 196 10.12 21.21 -16.80
CA SER A 196 9.27 22.37 -16.48
C SER A 196 9.17 22.64 -14.97
N GLN A 197 9.05 21.58 -14.17
CA GLN A 197 8.86 21.69 -12.72
C GLN A 197 10.19 21.74 -11.95
N GLY A 198 11.22 21.06 -12.45
CA GLY A 198 12.50 20.87 -11.75
C GLY A 198 12.43 19.85 -10.62
N ILE A 199 13.41 19.91 -9.71
CA ILE A 199 13.50 18.99 -8.57
C ILE A 199 12.38 19.28 -7.57
N GLN A 200 11.73 18.23 -7.07
CA GLN A 200 10.65 18.28 -6.09
C GLN A 200 11.04 17.52 -4.81
N ALA A 201 10.29 17.72 -3.71
CA ALA A 201 10.56 17.06 -2.42
C ALA A 201 10.73 15.53 -2.56
N GLN A 202 9.80 14.88 -3.27
CA GLN A 202 9.84 13.41 -3.45
C GLN A 202 11.02 12.96 -4.29
N THR A 203 11.49 13.78 -5.25
CA THR A 203 12.72 13.47 -6.01
C THR A 203 13.92 13.43 -5.08
N VAL A 204 14.02 14.37 -4.13
CA VAL A 204 15.11 14.42 -3.14
C VAL A 204 15.02 13.23 -2.18
N SER A 205 13.83 12.96 -1.63
CA SER A 205 13.58 11.83 -0.73
C SER A 205 13.95 10.49 -1.39
N ASN A 206 13.49 10.26 -2.62
CA ASN A 206 13.80 9.04 -3.36
C ASN A 206 15.26 8.97 -3.81
N PHE A 207 15.90 10.10 -4.13
CA PHE A 207 17.33 10.15 -4.41
C PHE A 207 18.15 9.66 -3.20
N HIS A 208 17.86 10.16 -2.00
CA HIS A 208 18.56 9.72 -0.79
C HIS A 208 18.32 8.23 -0.50
N LEU A 209 17.10 7.71 -0.76
CA LEU A 209 16.82 6.28 -0.63
C LEU A 209 17.62 5.44 -1.63
N ALA A 210 17.72 5.88 -2.88
CA ALA A 210 18.48 5.17 -3.91
C ALA A 210 19.99 5.24 -3.65
N PHE A 211 20.49 6.38 -3.19
CA PHE A 211 21.88 6.59 -2.78
C PHE A 211 22.25 5.72 -1.57
N ALA A 212 21.38 5.62 -0.56
CA ALA A 212 21.58 4.75 0.60
C ALA A 212 21.60 3.25 0.27
N GLN A 213 21.12 2.86 -0.92
CA GLN A 213 21.14 1.49 -1.45
C GLN A 213 22.27 1.27 -2.47
N ASP A 214 23.22 2.22 -2.58
CA ASP A 214 24.36 2.17 -3.49
C ASP A 214 23.97 1.93 -4.97
N LEU A 215 22.81 2.45 -5.40
CA LEU A 215 22.36 2.32 -6.79
C LEU A 215 23.11 3.29 -7.71
N ALA A 216 23.51 2.81 -8.89
CA ALA A 216 24.03 3.69 -9.95
C ALA A 216 22.91 4.59 -10.50
N LEU A 217 23.04 5.92 -10.33
CA LEU A 217 22.02 6.89 -10.70
C LEU A 217 22.30 7.48 -12.08
N ILE A 218 21.34 7.33 -13.00
CA ILE A 218 21.39 7.97 -14.32
C ILE A 218 20.42 9.16 -14.32
N PRO A 219 20.92 10.41 -14.44
CA PRO A 219 20.06 11.57 -14.53
C PRO A 219 19.32 11.63 -15.86
N VAL A 220 17.99 11.74 -15.82
CA VAL A 220 17.13 11.86 -17.00
C VAL A 220 16.21 13.06 -16.87
N VAL A 221 16.28 13.99 -17.81
CA VAL A 221 15.42 15.19 -17.84
C VAL A 221 14.31 14.96 -18.85
N ASN A 222 13.07 14.88 -18.39
CA ASN A 222 11.89 14.60 -19.19
C ASN A 222 11.11 15.87 -19.60
N LYS A 223 10.15 15.71 -20.51
CA LYS A 223 9.22 16.75 -20.97
C LYS A 223 9.88 17.96 -21.63
N ILE A 224 11.01 17.74 -22.31
CA ILE A 224 11.68 18.79 -23.11
C ILE A 224 10.83 19.33 -24.28
N ASP A 225 9.70 18.70 -24.57
CA ASP A 225 8.74 19.15 -25.58
C ASP A 225 7.83 20.30 -25.09
N MET A 226 7.76 20.53 -23.78
CA MET A 226 6.90 21.57 -23.22
C MET A 226 7.47 22.97 -23.48
N PRO A 227 6.63 23.96 -23.86
CA PRO A 227 7.09 25.34 -24.01
C PRO A 227 7.65 25.95 -22.72
N SER A 228 7.21 25.45 -21.56
CA SER A 228 7.67 25.85 -20.23
C SER A 228 8.90 25.06 -19.75
N ALA A 229 9.52 24.22 -20.58
CA ALA A 229 10.69 23.44 -20.22
C ALA A 229 11.93 24.34 -20.09
N ASP A 230 12.59 24.30 -18.93
CA ASP A 230 13.81 25.04 -18.64
C ASP A 230 14.94 24.07 -18.30
N VAL A 231 15.52 23.48 -19.36
CA VAL A 231 16.57 22.46 -19.23
C VAL A 231 17.84 22.99 -18.55
N PRO A 232 18.39 24.17 -18.89
CA PRO A 232 19.59 24.69 -18.23
C PRO A 232 19.41 24.83 -16.71
N ARG A 233 18.27 25.36 -16.26
CA ARG A 233 17.95 25.47 -14.84
C ARG A 233 17.96 24.10 -14.17
N VAL A 234 17.26 23.11 -14.74
CA VAL A 234 17.17 21.77 -14.13
C VAL A 234 18.53 21.09 -14.04
N LEU A 235 19.39 21.24 -15.05
CA LEU A 235 20.74 20.69 -15.01
C LEU A 235 21.60 21.31 -13.89
N GLU A 236 21.51 22.63 -13.68
CA GLU A 236 22.17 23.32 -12.57
C GLU A 236 21.62 22.86 -11.21
N GLN A 237 20.31 22.64 -11.11
CA GLN A 237 19.68 22.09 -9.92
C GLN A 237 20.23 20.69 -9.61
N MET A 238 20.33 19.80 -10.61
CA MET A 238 20.85 18.44 -10.42
C MET A 238 22.31 18.44 -9.96
N GLN A 239 23.13 19.33 -10.51
CA GLN A 239 24.52 19.48 -10.10
C GLN A 239 24.65 19.98 -8.66
N THR A 240 23.86 21.00 -8.29
CA THR A 240 23.92 21.62 -6.96
C THR A 240 23.35 20.70 -5.87
N SER A 241 22.27 19.97 -6.19
CA SER A 241 21.49 19.20 -5.22
C SER A 241 22.00 17.78 -5.01
N PHE A 242 22.39 17.14 -6.11
CA PHE A 242 22.70 15.72 -6.15
C PHE A 242 24.16 15.45 -6.51
N GLU A 243 24.95 16.50 -6.75
CA GLU A 243 26.36 16.40 -7.18
C GLU A 243 26.53 15.55 -8.45
N LEU A 244 25.48 15.49 -9.28
CA LEU A 244 25.48 14.75 -10.55
C LEU A 244 25.97 15.64 -11.69
N GLU A 245 26.90 15.12 -12.47
CA GLU A 245 27.48 15.82 -13.62
C GLU A 245 26.42 16.11 -14.70
N PRO A 246 26.19 17.38 -15.09
CA PRO A 246 25.21 17.74 -16.12
C PRO A 246 25.43 17.05 -17.47
N SER A 247 26.68 16.72 -17.78
CA SER A 247 27.07 16.05 -19.04
C SER A 247 26.55 14.62 -19.15
N SER A 248 26.28 13.97 -18.01
CA SER A 248 25.74 12.60 -17.96
C SER A 248 24.22 12.54 -18.15
N ALA A 249 23.53 13.70 -18.12
CA ALA A 249 22.09 13.77 -18.16
C ALA A 249 21.52 13.51 -19.55
N VAL A 250 20.56 12.58 -19.63
CA VAL A 250 19.87 12.26 -20.88
C VAL A 250 18.61 13.13 -21.00
N LEU A 251 18.59 14.01 -22.00
CA LEU A 251 17.46 14.91 -22.27
C LEU A 251 16.44 14.23 -23.17
N VAL A 252 15.23 13.99 -22.67
CA VAL A 252 14.19 13.20 -23.36
C VAL A 252 12.80 13.81 -23.31
N SER A 253 11.94 13.37 -24.22
CA SER A 253 10.49 13.57 -24.13
C SER A 253 9.81 12.21 -24.26
N ALA A 254 9.33 11.66 -23.14
CA ALA A 254 8.58 10.41 -23.12
C ALA A 254 7.28 10.49 -23.95
N LYS A 255 6.66 11.68 -24.00
CA LYS A 255 5.42 11.91 -24.76
C LYS A 255 5.64 11.77 -26.27
N THR A 256 6.63 12.48 -26.80
CA THR A 256 6.94 12.49 -28.25
C THR A 256 7.84 11.33 -28.68
N GLY A 257 8.52 10.68 -27.73
CA GLY A 257 9.54 9.65 -27.99
C GLY A 257 10.92 10.23 -28.35
N LYS A 258 11.08 11.56 -28.35
CA LYS A 258 12.35 12.21 -28.71
C LYS A 258 13.45 11.82 -27.71
N ASN A 259 14.59 11.37 -28.25
CA ASN A 259 15.81 10.96 -27.52
C ASN A 259 15.65 9.81 -26.52
N VAL A 260 14.47 9.16 -26.41
CA VAL A 260 14.27 8.05 -25.46
C VAL A 260 15.18 6.86 -25.78
N ALA A 261 15.48 6.63 -27.06
CA ALA A 261 16.41 5.59 -27.49
C ALA A 261 17.83 5.74 -26.91
N ASN A 262 18.23 6.95 -26.49
CA ASN A 262 19.55 7.18 -25.89
C ASN A 262 19.64 6.72 -24.43
N ILE A 263 18.51 6.44 -23.77
CA ILE A 263 18.49 5.93 -22.39
C ILE A 263 19.02 4.50 -22.32
N LEU A 264 18.65 3.63 -23.28
CA LEU A 264 19.06 2.23 -23.25
C LEU A 264 20.58 2.04 -23.35
N PRO A 265 21.32 2.75 -24.24
CA PRO A 265 22.78 2.80 -24.21
C PRO A 265 23.34 3.27 -22.86
N ALA A 266 22.80 4.34 -22.28
CA ALA A 266 23.25 4.85 -20.99
C ALA A 266 23.06 3.81 -19.87
N VAL A 267 21.93 3.09 -19.87
CA VAL A 267 21.66 1.96 -18.95
C VAL A 267 22.70 0.86 -19.10
N VAL A 268 23.05 0.49 -20.34
CA VAL A 268 24.03 -0.58 -20.59
C VAL A 268 25.43 -0.18 -20.13
N GLU A 269 25.83 1.08 -20.34
CA GLU A 269 27.17 1.59 -20.08
C GLU A 269 27.40 2.01 -18.62
N GLN A 270 26.40 2.60 -17.96
CA GLN A 270 26.55 3.18 -16.61
C GLN A 270 26.07 2.26 -15.47
N ILE A 271 25.08 1.39 -15.71
CA ILE A 271 24.56 0.51 -14.65
C ILE A 271 25.45 -0.73 -14.53
N PRO A 272 25.88 -1.12 -13.32
CA PRO A 272 26.67 -2.32 -13.12
C PRO A 272 25.86 -3.58 -13.44
N HIS A 273 26.55 -4.63 -13.90
CA HIS A 273 25.95 -5.94 -14.01
C HIS A 273 25.73 -6.55 -12.61
N PRO A 274 24.73 -7.43 -12.43
CA PRO A 274 24.56 -8.14 -11.17
C PRO A 274 25.79 -9.00 -10.84
N ILE A 275 26.12 -9.07 -9.55
CA ILE A 275 27.20 -9.89 -9.02
C ILE A 275 26.56 -11.16 -8.45
N GLY A 276 26.93 -12.32 -8.98
CA GLY A 276 26.36 -13.60 -8.57
C GLY A 276 26.99 -14.78 -9.30
N GLU A 277 27.06 -15.93 -8.63
CA GLU A 277 27.59 -17.17 -9.22
C GLU A 277 26.52 -18.26 -9.31
N ILE A 278 26.47 -18.96 -10.44
CA ILE A 278 25.49 -20.03 -10.70
C ILE A 278 25.82 -21.29 -9.88
N SER A 279 27.08 -21.49 -9.51
CA SER A 279 27.57 -22.66 -8.75
C SER A 279 27.28 -22.60 -7.25
N LYS A 280 27.06 -21.40 -6.70
CA LYS A 280 26.77 -21.20 -5.28
C LYS A 280 25.39 -21.73 -4.90
N PRO A 281 25.16 -22.05 -3.61
CA PRO A 281 23.84 -22.41 -3.14
C PRO A 281 22.84 -21.31 -3.48
N LEU A 282 21.60 -21.73 -3.76
CA LEU A 282 20.52 -20.81 -4.13
C LEU A 282 20.36 -19.75 -3.04
N ARG A 283 20.43 -18.49 -3.46
CA ARG A 283 20.12 -17.35 -2.61
C ARG A 283 19.23 -16.40 -3.42
N MET A 284 17.94 -16.45 -3.14
CA MET A 284 16.98 -15.53 -3.75
C MET A 284 16.31 -14.65 -2.69
N LEU A 285 16.02 -13.41 -3.07
CA LEU A 285 15.28 -12.45 -2.27
C LEU A 285 13.85 -12.35 -2.76
N LEU A 286 12.89 -12.40 -1.84
CA LEU A 286 11.49 -12.11 -2.11
C LEU A 286 11.26 -10.59 -2.18
N VAL A 287 11.01 -10.10 -3.39
CA VAL A 287 10.83 -8.66 -3.69
C VAL A 287 9.38 -8.25 -3.52
N ASP A 288 8.46 -9.00 -4.10
CA ASP A 288 7.02 -8.75 -4.00
C ASP A 288 6.20 -10.04 -4.13
N SER A 289 4.91 -9.99 -3.84
CA SER A 289 3.98 -11.10 -4.10
C SER A 289 2.59 -10.59 -4.47
N TRP A 290 1.85 -11.42 -5.19
CA TRP A 290 0.43 -11.21 -5.44
C TRP A 290 -0.30 -12.54 -5.41
N TYR A 291 -1.62 -12.49 -5.29
CA TYR A 291 -2.45 -13.68 -5.24
C TYR A 291 -3.07 -13.95 -6.61
N ASP A 292 -3.02 -15.21 -7.02
CA ASP A 292 -3.73 -15.73 -8.19
C ASP A 292 -4.72 -16.82 -7.74
N ASN A 293 -5.94 -16.77 -8.30
CA ASN A 293 -7.02 -17.68 -7.89
C ASN A 293 -6.72 -19.16 -8.18
N PHE A 294 -5.88 -19.46 -9.18
CA PHE A 294 -5.57 -20.83 -9.60
C PHE A 294 -4.20 -21.29 -9.10
N ARG A 295 -3.20 -20.41 -9.12
CA ARG A 295 -1.81 -20.72 -8.76
C ARG A 295 -1.51 -20.46 -7.28
N GLY A 296 -2.39 -19.76 -6.57
CA GLY A 296 -2.16 -19.30 -5.21
C GLY A 296 -1.23 -18.09 -5.17
N VAL A 297 -0.42 -17.97 -4.12
CA VAL A 297 0.52 -16.85 -3.99
C VAL A 297 1.67 -17.00 -5.01
N ILE A 298 1.80 -16.01 -5.88
CA ILE A 298 2.93 -15.87 -6.81
C ILE A 298 3.94 -14.91 -6.20
N LEU A 299 5.20 -15.34 -6.18
CA LEU A 299 6.33 -14.60 -5.64
C LEU A 299 7.12 -13.96 -6.77
N LEU A 300 7.41 -12.67 -6.66
CA LEU A 300 8.42 -11.98 -7.45
C LEU A 300 9.75 -12.07 -6.70
N VAL A 301 10.74 -12.68 -7.33
CA VAL A 301 12.03 -12.92 -6.70
C VAL A 301 13.18 -12.38 -7.54
N ARG A 302 14.24 -11.96 -6.85
CA ARG A 302 15.55 -11.70 -7.45
C ARG A 302 16.49 -12.81 -7.03
N VAL A 303 17.08 -13.51 -8.00
CA VAL A 303 18.10 -14.53 -7.73
C VAL A 303 19.45 -13.83 -7.67
N PHE A 304 20.14 -13.90 -6.53
CA PHE A 304 21.49 -13.36 -6.40
C PHE A 304 22.53 -14.44 -6.69
N ASP A 305 22.38 -15.61 -6.09
CA ASP A 305 23.28 -16.74 -6.30
C ASP A 305 22.52 -18.02 -6.61
N GLY A 306 23.18 -18.91 -7.33
CA GLY A 306 22.65 -20.21 -7.73
C GLY A 306 21.65 -20.13 -8.88
N GLN A 307 20.79 -21.14 -8.93
CA GLN A 307 19.73 -21.29 -9.92
C GLN A 307 18.54 -22.04 -9.31
N VAL A 308 17.35 -21.81 -9.85
CA VAL A 308 16.12 -22.49 -9.40
C VAL A 308 15.31 -22.98 -10.59
N LYS A 309 14.81 -24.21 -10.47
CA LYS A 309 14.02 -24.91 -11.49
C LYS A 309 12.71 -25.43 -10.92
N ALA A 310 11.76 -25.71 -11.81
CA ALA A 310 10.56 -26.44 -11.46
C ALA A 310 10.91 -27.81 -10.85
N GLY A 311 10.33 -28.13 -9.70
CA GLY A 311 10.58 -29.35 -8.93
C GLY A 311 11.60 -29.21 -7.79
N ASP A 312 12.35 -28.11 -7.73
CA ASP A 312 13.32 -27.90 -6.64
C ASP A 312 12.62 -27.69 -5.30
N LYS A 313 13.24 -28.18 -4.22
CA LYS A 313 12.77 -27.92 -2.85
C LYS A 313 13.55 -26.76 -2.25
N ILE A 314 12.82 -25.74 -1.82
CA ILE A 314 13.39 -24.54 -1.22
C ILE A 314 12.83 -24.32 0.18
N VAL A 315 13.60 -23.65 1.03
CA VAL A 315 13.24 -23.30 2.40
C VAL A 315 13.27 -21.78 2.57
N SER A 316 12.27 -21.27 3.28
CA SER A 316 12.18 -19.87 3.70
C SER A 316 12.95 -19.68 5.01
N PHE A 317 13.87 -18.73 5.08
CA PHE A 317 14.59 -18.41 6.32
C PHE A 317 13.67 -17.78 7.37
N ALA A 318 12.73 -16.93 6.96
CA ALA A 318 11.86 -16.22 7.89
C ALA A 318 10.75 -17.10 8.51
N THR A 319 10.34 -18.16 7.83
CA THR A 319 9.28 -19.09 8.32
C THR A 319 9.79 -20.49 8.65
N GLY A 320 10.96 -20.89 8.17
CA GLY A 320 11.52 -22.23 8.32
C GLY A 320 10.73 -23.31 7.58
N ARG A 321 9.86 -22.94 6.63
CA ARG A 321 9.01 -23.89 5.90
C ARG A 321 9.61 -24.27 4.57
N GLU A 322 9.45 -25.54 4.22
CA GLU A 322 9.84 -26.10 2.94
C GLU A 322 8.70 -25.96 1.91
N TYR A 323 9.06 -25.59 0.69
CA TYR A 323 8.17 -25.47 -0.46
C TYR A 323 8.78 -26.19 -1.66
N THR A 324 7.92 -26.76 -2.51
CA THR A 324 8.34 -27.34 -3.80
C THR A 324 7.98 -26.36 -4.92
N VAL A 325 8.98 -25.98 -5.71
CA VAL A 325 8.83 -25.04 -6.82
C VAL A 325 7.96 -25.69 -7.90
N GLY A 326 6.84 -25.03 -8.26
CA GLY A 326 5.94 -25.50 -9.31
C GLY A 326 6.41 -25.06 -10.70
N GLU A 327 6.53 -23.75 -10.88
CA GLU A 327 6.96 -23.13 -12.14
C GLU A 327 7.78 -21.88 -11.82
N VAL A 328 8.71 -21.58 -12.72
CA VAL A 328 9.51 -20.37 -12.69
C VAL A 328 9.34 -19.65 -14.02
N GLY A 329 9.44 -18.32 -14.03
CA GLY A 329 9.31 -17.55 -15.26
C GLY A 329 9.71 -16.09 -15.12
N ILE A 330 9.59 -15.34 -16.21
CA ILE A 330 9.87 -13.91 -16.26
C ILE A 330 8.64 -13.13 -16.74
N GLN A 331 8.60 -11.82 -16.49
CA GLN A 331 7.56 -10.93 -17.01
C GLN A 331 8.06 -10.28 -18.32
N TYR A 332 7.44 -10.52 -19.47
CA TYR A 332 7.91 -9.96 -20.76
C TYR A 332 6.79 -9.92 -21.85
N PRO A 333 5.91 -8.90 -21.93
CA PRO A 333 5.45 -8.03 -20.85
C PRO A 333 4.53 -8.78 -19.87
N ASN A 334 3.92 -9.88 -20.31
CA ASN A 334 3.11 -10.78 -19.49
C ASN A 334 3.95 -11.95 -18.97
N ALA A 335 3.40 -12.75 -18.06
CA ALA A 335 4.09 -13.89 -17.47
C ALA A 335 4.44 -14.95 -18.54
N VAL A 336 5.74 -15.15 -18.78
CA VAL A 336 6.28 -16.16 -19.69
C VAL A 336 7.03 -17.22 -18.87
N PRO A 337 6.63 -18.50 -18.91
CA PRO A 337 7.30 -19.56 -18.17
C PRO A 337 8.71 -19.81 -18.73
N GLN A 338 9.63 -20.21 -17.85
CA GLN A 338 11.03 -20.54 -18.17
C GLN A 338 11.39 -21.88 -17.51
N SER A 339 12.40 -22.58 -18.04
CA SER A 339 12.89 -23.83 -17.42
C SER A 339 13.74 -23.59 -16.17
N VAL A 340 14.45 -22.46 -16.11
CA VAL A 340 15.37 -22.11 -15.02
C VAL A 340 15.43 -20.59 -14.84
N LEU A 341 15.49 -20.15 -13.58
CA LEU A 341 15.93 -18.80 -13.23
C LEU A 341 17.37 -18.87 -12.69
N ARG A 342 18.24 -18.00 -13.19
CA ARG A 342 19.67 -17.95 -12.88
C ARG A 342 20.02 -16.71 -12.04
N ALA A 343 21.17 -16.76 -11.38
CA ALA A 343 21.80 -15.61 -10.73
C ALA A 343 21.73 -14.34 -11.61
N GLY A 344 21.33 -13.24 -10.98
CA GLY A 344 21.12 -11.93 -11.61
C GLY A 344 19.72 -11.68 -12.15
N GLN A 345 18.91 -12.71 -12.39
CA GLN A 345 17.57 -12.54 -12.98
C GLN A 345 16.50 -12.15 -11.96
N VAL A 346 15.54 -11.35 -12.42
CA VAL A 346 14.29 -11.07 -11.71
C VAL A 346 13.17 -11.85 -12.40
N GLY A 347 12.41 -12.62 -11.63
CA GLY A 347 11.39 -13.51 -12.18
C GLY A 347 10.29 -13.83 -11.17
N TYR A 348 9.26 -14.52 -11.64
CA TYR A 348 8.18 -15.01 -10.78
C TYR A 348 8.33 -16.50 -10.49
N ILE A 349 7.86 -16.92 -9.33
CA ILE A 349 7.81 -18.32 -8.90
C ILE A 349 6.46 -18.57 -8.23
N TYR A 350 5.86 -19.73 -8.47
CA TYR A 350 4.79 -20.25 -7.62
C TYR A 350 5.07 -21.70 -7.21
N PHE A 351 4.46 -22.12 -6.11
CA PHE A 351 4.71 -23.42 -5.51
C PHE A 351 3.66 -24.46 -5.91
N ASN A 352 4.03 -25.74 -5.85
CA ASN A 352 3.10 -26.85 -6.03
C ASN A 352 3.30 -27.90 -4.91
N PRO A 353 2.38 -28.01 -3.93
CA PRO A 353 1.12 -27.27 -3.80
C PRO A 353 1.33 -25.78 -3.53
N GLY A 354 0.41 -24.95 -4.04
CA GLY A 354 0.45 -23.50 -3.88
C GLY A 354 0.42 -23.06 -2.43
N MET A 355 1.14 -21.97 -2.13
CA MET A 355 1.12 -21.37 -0.80
C MET A 355 -0.29 -20.86 -0.48
N LYS A 356 -0.86 -21.35 0.63
CA LYS A 356 -2.26 -21.08 1.00
C LYS A 356 -2.47 -19.74 1.69
N ARG A 357 -1.48 -19.27 2.47
CA ARG A 357 -1.57 -18.02 3.24
C ARG A 357 -0.55 -17.03 2.71
N ILE A 358 -1.02 -15.87 2.27
CA ILE A 358 -0.14 -14.78 1.81
C ILE A 358 0.77 -14.25 2.94
N GLN A 359 0.36 -14.42 4.20
CA GLN A 359 1.13 -14.05 5.39
C GLN A 359 2.42 -14.88 5.56
N ASP A 360 2.49 -16.08 4.94
CA ASP A 360 3.70 -16.90 4.97
C ASP A 360 4.76 -16.38 3.97
N ALA A 361 4.36 -15.60 2.96
CA ALA A 361 5.28 -14.88 2.09
C ALA A 361 5.71 -13.58 2.80
N LYS A 362 6.79 -13.61 3.57
CA LYS A 362 7.33 -12.40 4.20
C LYS A 362 8.20 -11.62 3.23
N LEU A 363 7.92 -10.33 3.04
CA LEU A 363 8.72 -9.48 2.16
C LEU A 363 10.16 -9.41 2.66
N GLY A 364 11.13 -9.54 1.75
CA GLY A 364 12.55 -9.52 2.09
C GLY A 364 13.05 -10.80 2.71
N ASP A 365 12.21 -11.83 2.75
CA ASP A 365 12.64 -13.18 3.10
C ASP A 365 13.64 -13.69 2.06
N THR A 366 14.58 -14.49 2.56
CA THR A 366 15.59 -15.17 1.76
C THR A 366 15.16 -16.62 1.61
N PHE A 367 15.19 -17.13 0.38
CA PHE A 367 14.96 -18.55 0.13
C PHE A 367 16.25 -19.22 -0.33
N THR A 368 16.49 -20.42 0.18
CA THR A 368 17.60 -21.28 -0.24
C THR A 368 17.15 -22.69 -0.54
N THR A 369 18.06 -23.52 -1.05
CA THR A 369 17.84 -24.94 -1.31
C THR A 369 17.90 -25.73 -0.01
N VAL A 370 16.99 -26.70 0.14
CA VAL A 370 16.95 -27.54 1.36
C VAL A 370 18.30 -28.24 1.55
N GLY A 371 18.88 -28.09 2.74
CA GLY A 371 20.20 -28.64 3.09
C GLY A 371 21.39 -27.70 2.88
N SER A 372 21.18 -26.48 2.38
CA SER A 372 22.23 -25.44 2.25
C SER A 372 22.04 -24.25 3.19
N GLU A 373 21.18 -24.38 4.20
CA GLU A 373 20.82 -23.32 5.15
C GLU A 373 22.03 -22.74 5.88
N ASP A 374 22.94 -23.60 6.36
CA ASP A 374 24.14 -23.17 7.10
C ASP A 374 25.18 -22.43 6.22
N MET A 375 25.04 -22.48 4.90
CA MET A 375 25.98 -21.90 3.94
C MET A 375 25.54 -20.52 3.44
N VAL A 376 24.34 -20.07 3.79
CA VAL A 376 23.72 -18.86 3.23
C VAL A 376 23.41 -17.86 4.33
N GLU A 377 23.96 -16.66 4.21
CA GLU A 377 23.59 -15.53 5.05
C GLU A 377 22.26 -14.91 4.58
N MET A 378 21.38 -14.62 5.54
CA MET A 378 20.10 -13.98 5.30
C MET A 378 20.30 -12.51 4.91
N TYR A 379 19.52 -12.02 3.94
CA TYR A 379 19.47 -10.59 3.67
C TYR A 379 18.87 -9.81 4.85
N PRO A 380 19.22 -8.53 5.02
CA PRO A 380 18.48 -7.65 5.92
C PRO A 380 17.01 -7.67 5.49
N GLY A 381 16.16 -8.29 6.31
CA GLY A 381 14.72 -8.36 6.05
C GLY A 381 14.11 -6.96 6.04
N PHE A 382 12.95 -6.82 5.39
CA PHE A 382 12.22 -5.55 5.45
C PHE A 382 11.45 -5.44 6.75
N GLU A 383 11.41 -4.24 7.32
CA GLU A 383 10.53 -3.93 8.44
C GLU A 383 9.07 -3.87 7.95
N GLU A 384 8.16 -4.49 8.69
CA GLU A 384 6.73 -4.40 8.40
C GLU A 384 6.23 -2.98 8.67
N THR A 385 5.63 -2.37 7.66
CA THR A 385 5.06 -1.03 7.77
C THR A 385 3.84 -1.01 8.68
N LYS A 386 3.80 -0.06 9.61
CA LYS A 386 2.66 0.14 10.50
C LYS A 386 1.61 1.06 9.84
N PRO A 387 0.31 0.73 9.94
CA PRO A 387 -0.74 1.61 9.46
C PRO A 387 -0.89 2.85 10.34
N MET A 388 -1.03 4.01 9.71
CA MET A 388 -1.19 5.31 10.39
C MET A 388 -2.62 5.85 10.29
N VAL A 389 -3.37 5.43 9.27
CA VAL A 389 -4.71 5.94 8.97
C VAL A 389 -5.72 4.81 9.05
N PHE A 390 -6.80 5.00 9.81
CA PHE A 390 -7.83 4.00 9.99
C PHE A 390 -9.19 4.52 9.55
N VAL A 391 -9.94 3.65 8.87
CA VAL A 391 -11.29 3.90 8.38
C VAL A 391 -12.17 2.70 8.73
N ALA A 392 -13.44 2.94 9.01
CA ALA A 392 -14.41 1.87 9.12
C ALA A 392 -15.27 1.79 7.84
N ALA A 393 -15.50 0.57 7.37
CA ALA A 393 -16.36 0.25 6.25
C ALA A 393 -17.53 -0.62 6.73
N PHE A 394 -18.74 -0.14 6.48
CA PHE A 394 -19.98 -0.82 6.82
C PHE A 394 -20.80 -1.03 5.53
N PRO A 395 -21.47 -2.18 5.38
CA PRO A 395 -22.43 -2.33 4.30
C PRO A 395 -23.65 -1.44 4.58
N THR A 396 -24.34 -0.97 3.55
CA THR A 396 -25.68 -0.40 3.73
C THR A 396 -26.59 -1.49 4.28
N ASP A 397 -26.76 -2.58 3.56
CA ASP A 397 -27.58 -3.69 4.02
C ASP A 397 -26.76 -4.76 4.75
N GLN A 398 -27.17 -5.13 5.96
CA GLN A 398 -26.46 -6.12 6.76
C GLN A 398 -26.48 -7.54 6.15
N SER A 399 -27.36 -7.81 5.19
CA SER A 399 -27.31 -9.04 4.38
C SER A 399 -26.02 -9.14 3.56
N ASP A 400 -25.43 -8.01 3.19
CA ASP A 400 -24.25 -7.94 2.33
C ASP A 400 -22.94 -7.99 3.11
N TYR A 401 -22.99 -8.09 4.44
CA TYR A 401 -21.79 -8.18 5.29
C TYR A 401 -20.83 -9.28 4.83
N THR A 402 -21.34 -10.47 4.50
CA THR A 402 -20.52 -11.60 4.05
C THR A 402 -19.82 -11.28 2.72
N ARG A 403 -20.55 -10.67 1.78
CA ARG A 403 -20.01 -10.27 0.48
C ARG A 403 -18.94 -9.19 0.63
N LEU A 404 -19.18 -8.20 1.49
CA LEU A 404 -18.20 -7.16 1.81
C LEU A 404 -16.93 -7.76 2.43
N ALA A 405 -17.09 -8.69 3.38
CA ALA A 405 -15.97 -9.38 4.03
C ALA A 405 -15.13 -10.17 3.03
N ASP A 406 -15.76 -10.90 2.12
CA ASP A 406 -15.08 -11.71 1.10
C ASP A 406 -14.27 -10.84 0.14
N SER A 407 -14.85 -9.75 -0.35
CA SER A 407 -14.17 -8.83 -1.27
C SER A 407 -13.07 -8.00 -0.60
N ILE A 408 -13.28 -7.50 0.63
CA ILE A 408 -12.19 -6.88 1.40
C ILE A 408 -11.05 -7.88 1.57
N SER A 409 -11.36 -9.14 1.90
CA SER A 409 -10.35 -10.18 2.03
C SER A 409 -9.61 -10.41 0.71
N GLN A 410 -10.32 -10.47 -0.42
CA GLN A 410 -9.71 -10.61 -1.75
C GLN A 410 -8.81 -9.43 -2.13
N LEU A 411 -9.22 -8.20 -1.85
CA LEU A 411 -8.42 -7.00 -2.09
C LEU A 411 -7.14 -7.00 -1.23
N VAL A 412 -7.25 -7.37 0.04
CA VAL A 412 -6.10 -7.46 0.97
C VAL A 412 -5.14 -8.59 0.62
N LEU A 413 -5.57 -9.63 -0.11
CA LEU A 413 -4.63 -10.62 -0.65
C LEU A 413 -3.61 -9.95 -1.59
N ASN A 414 -4.00 -8.94 -2.34
CA ASN A 414 -3.09 -8.24 -3.25
C ASN A 414 -2.35 -7.07 -2.60
N ASP A 415 -2.92 -6.51 -1.53
CA ASP A 415 -2.37 -5.41 -0.75
C ASP A 415 -2.18 -5.79 0.72
N ARG A 416 -0.95 -6.23 1.05
CA ARG A 416 -0.58 -6.63 2.42
C ARG A 416 -0.42 -5.47 3.38
N SER A 417 -0.34 -4.23 2.88
CA SER A 417 -0.12 -3.08 3.75
C SER A 417 -1.41 -2.66 4.49
N VAL A 418 -2.56 -3.23 4.08
CA VAL A 418 -3.85 -3.02 4.72
C VAL A 418 -4.05 -3.98 5.88
N THR A 419 -4.33 -3.44 7.07
CA THR A 419 -4.69 -4.25 8.24
C THR A 419 -6.20 -4.35 8.38
N LEU A 420 -6.71 -5.55 8.66
CA LEU A 420 -8.13 -5.83 8.83
C LEU A 420 -8.48 -6.17 10.28
N GLN A 421 -9.46 -5.49 10.85
CA GLN A 421 -10.07 -5.84 12.13
C GLN A 421 -11.60 -5.79 12.00
N LYS A 422 -12.30 -6.64 12.74
CA LYS A 422 -13.76 -6.61 12.79
C LYS A 422 -14.20 -5.42 13.65
N ASP A 423 -15.22 -4.70 13.20
CA ASP A 423 -15.78 -3.55 13.89
C ASP A 423 -17.30 -3.71 14.06
N TYR A 424 -17.87 -3.02 15.05
CA TYR A 424 -19.30 -3.03 15.31
C TYR A 424 -19.78 -1.65 15.74
N SER A 425 -20.83 -1.17 15.09
CA SER A 425 -21.51 0.08 15.42
C SER A 425 -22.96 -0.20 15.82
N GLU A 426 -23.46 0.45 16.86
CA GLU A 426 -24.88 0.37 17.21
C GLU A 426 -25.80 0.91 16.11
N ALA A 427 -25.32 1.91 15.35
CA ALA A 427 -26.11 2.56 14.31
C ALA A 427 -26.02 1.84 12.95
N LEU A 428 -24.83 1.33 12.59
CA LEU A 428 -24.57 0.77 11.27
C LEU A 428 -24.48 -0.76 11.26
N GLY A 429 -24.39 -1.41 12.42
CA GLY A 429 -24.25 -2.86 12.57
C GLY A 429 -22.80 -3.33 12.44
N ALA A 430 -22.62 -4.56 11.96
CA ALA A 430 -21.30 -5.15 11.79
C ALA A 430 -20.56 -4.54 10.59
N GLY A 431 -19.26 -4.32 10.75
CA GLY A 431 -18.38 -3.78 9.71
C GLY A 431 -16.93 -4.21 9.88
N TRP A 432 -16.06 -3.51 9.16
CA TRP A 432 -14.63 -3.75 9.15
C TRP A 432 -13.86 -2.46 9.38
N ARG A 433 -12.88 -2.52 10.26
CA ARG A 433 -11.88 -1.47 10.47
C ARG A 433 -10.67 -1.79 9.60
N LEU A 434 -10.37 -0.88 8.68
CA LEU A 434 -9.28 -0.95 7.72
C LEU A 434 -8.19 0.03 8.16
N GLY A 435 -6.95 -0.44 8.26
CA GLY A 435 -5.77 0.39 8.52
C GLY A 435 -4.91 0.53 7.27
N PHE A 436 -4.44 1.73 7.00
CA PHE A 436 -3.71 2.14 5.80
C PHE A 436 -2.42 2.88 6.18
N LEU A 437 -1.44 2.85 5.28
CA LEU A 437 -0.16 3.55 5.43
C LEU A 437 -0.32 5.08 5.45
N GLY A 438 -1.29 5.60 4.69
CA GLY A 438 -1.50 7.03 4.53
C GLY A 438 -2.83 7.37 3.89
N SER A 439 -3.06 8.66 3.65
CA SER A 439 -4.32 9.18 3.13
C SER A 439 -4.53 8.84 1.64
N LEU A 440 -3.47 8.83 0.82
CA LEU A 440 -3.59 8.44 -0.57
C LEU A 440 -3.90 6.95 -0.67
N HIS A 441 -3.15 6.11 0.04
CA HIS A 441 -3.38 4.67 0.06
C HIS A 441 -4.84 4.36 0.47
N CYS A 442 -5.33 4.99 1.53
CA CYS A 442 -6.73 4.89 1.94
C CYS A 442 -7.69 5.27 0.81
N SER A 443 -7.48 6.41 0.15
CA SER A 443 -8.39 6.88 -0.92
C SER A 443 -8.40 5.98 -2.15
N VAL A 444 -7.25 5.40 -2.53
CA VAL A 444 -7.14 4.45 -3.64
C VAL A 444 -7.88 3.16 -3.32
N PHE A 445 -7.70 2.65 -2.10
CA PHE A 445 -8.40 1.44 -1.66
C PHE A 445 -9.92 1.65 -1.59
N GLN A 446 -10.37 2.81 -1.12
CA GLN A 446 -11.79 3.17 -1.11
C GLN A 446 -12.40 3.18 -2.50
N ASP A 447 -11.69 3.75 -3.49
CA ASP A 447 -12.18 3.78 -4.87
C ASP A 447 -12.23 2.37 -5.48
N ARG A 448 -11.22 1.53 -5.24
CA ARG A 448 -11.26 0.10 -5.65
C ARG A 448 -12.46 -0.62 -5.05
N LEU A 449 -12.66 -0.47 -3.74
CA LEU A 449 -13.76 -1.10 -3.04
C LEU A 449 -15.12 -0.64 -3.59
N LYS A 450 -15.26 0.66 -3.92
CA LYS A 450 -16.46 1.21 -4.56
C LYS A 450 -16.66 0.73 -5.99
N GLN A 451 -15.59 0.55 -6.77
CA GLN A 451 -15.70 0.02 -8.13
C GLN A 451 -16.16 -1.45 -8.12
N GLU A 452 -15.65 -2.27 -7.19
CA GLU A 452 -16.00 -3.69 -7.09
C GLU A 452 -17.39 -3.94 -6.47
N HIS A 453 -17.84 -3.12 -5.51
CA HIS A 453 -19.13 -3.28 -4.84
C HIS A 453 -20.23 -2.30 -5.24
N GLY A 454 -19.90 -1.23 -5.95
CA GLY A 454 -20.83 -0.14 -6.23
C GLY A 454 -21.17 0.71 -5.00
N ALA A 455 -22.40 1.25 -4.98
CA ALA A 455 -22.84 2.29 -4.06
C ALA A 455 -23.33 1.81 -2.67
N SER A 456 -23.21 0.52 -2.35
CA SER A 456 -23.80 -0.10 -1.13
C SER A 456 -22.86 -0.15 0.09
N ILE A 457 -21.81 0.69 0.12
CA ILE A 457 -20.86 0.73 1.24
C ILE A 457 -20.81 2.14 1.83
N ILE A 458 -20.90 2.20 3.16
CA ILE A 458 -20.69 3.39 3.96
C ILE A 458 -19.26 3.34 4.50
N ILE A 459 -18.46 4.33 4.13
CA ILE A 459 -17.07 4.45 4.56
C ILE A 459 -16.98 5.69 5.46
N THR A 460 -16.49 5.53 6.69
CA THR A 460 -16.35 6.64 7.64
C THR A 460 -15.18 7.55 7.27
N ASP A 461 -15.16 8.75 7.87
CA ASP A 461 -13.98 9.60 7.78
C ASP A 461 -12.73 8.90 8.33
N PRO A 462 -11.56 9.15 7.72
CA PRO A 462 -10.31 8.62 8.19
C PRO A 462 -9.89 9.25 9.52
N THR A 463 -9.30 8.40 10.37
CA THR A 463 -8.94 8.71 11.76
C THR A 463 -7.54 8.19 12.06
N VAL A 464 -6.90 8.76 13.06
CA VAL A 464 -5.56 8.36 13.51
C VAL A 464 -5.64 7.69 14.88
N PRO A 465 -4.74 6.73 15.18
CA PRO A 465 -4.71 6.11 16.48
C PRO A 465 -4.32 7.12 17.57
N THR A 466 -4.88 6.97 18.76
CA THR A 466 -4.52 7.80 19.93
C THR A 466 -3.97 6.91 21.03
N LYS A 467 -2.92 7.37 21.71
CA LYS A 467 -2.30 6.63 22.80
C LYS A 467 -2.69 7.29 24.12
N VAL A 468 -3.13 6.48 25.08
CA VAL A 468 -3.41 6.92 26.45
C VAL A 468 -2.44 6.20 27.36
N GLU A 469 -1.66 6.96 28.10
CA GLU A 469 -0.86 6.47 29.21
C GLU A 469 -1.65 6.71 30.49
N TRP A 470 -1.91 5.64 31.22
CA TRP A 470 -2.71 5.67 32.43
C TRP A 470 -1.86 6.04 33.65
N ALA A 471 -2.53 6.42 34.75
CA ALA A 471 -1.85 6.78 35.98
C ALA A 471 -1.01 5.63 36.60
N ASP A 472 -1.26 4.38 36.19
CA ASP A 472 -0.48 3.20 36.59
C ASP A 472 0.75 2.94 35.71
N GLY A 473 0.99 3.78 34.69
CA GLY A 473 2.08 3.63 33.71
C GLY A 473 1.79 2.62 32.59
N SER A 474 0.58 2.04 32.55
CA SER A 474 0.19 1.19 31.41
C SER A 474 -0.17 2.05 30.19
N GLU A 475 0.11 1.54 29.00
CA GLU A 475 -0.13 2.24 27.74
C GLU A 475 -1.19 1.49 26.92
N THR A 476 -2.20 2.21 26.43
CA THR A 476 -3.22 1.66 25.55
C THR A 476 -3.36 2.52 24.30
N ILE A 477 -3.34 1.87 23.13
CA ILE A 477 -3.52 2.53 21.84
C ILE A 477 -4.96 2.28 21.37
N TYR A 478 -5.73 3.35 21.27
CA TYR A 478 -7.08 3.34 20.75
C TYR A 478 -7.07 3.60 19.25
N GLN A 479 -7.52 2.60 18.50
CA GLN A 479 -7.73 2.73 17.05
C GLN A 479 -9.16 3.18 16.73
N ASN A 480 -10.15 2.78 17.54
CA ASN A 480 -11.55 3.16 17.37
C ASN A 480 -11.90 4.38 18.26
N PRO A 481 -12.36 5.50 17.68
CA PRO A 481 -12.83 6.66 18.45
C PRO A 481 -14.02 6.37 19.36
N ALA A 482 -14.84 5.36 19.06
CA ALA A 482 -15.99 4.98 19.89
C ALA A 482 -15.53 4.40 21.24
N GLU A 483 -14.47 3.60 21.24
CA GLU A 483 -13.87 3.00 22.43
C GLU A 483 -13.02 3.99 23.25
N PHE A 484 -12.70 5.15 22.67
CA PHE A 484 -11.91 6.15 23.36
C PHE A 484 -12.63 6.59 24.65
N PRO A 485 -11.96 6.48 25.83
CA PRO A 485 -12.57 6.75 27.11
C PRO A 485 -13.01 8.20 27.20
N SER A 486 -14.20 8.41 27.74
CA SER A 486 -14.66 9.77 27.99
C SER A 486 -13.78 10.42 29.08
N GLN A 487 -13.48 11.71 28.96
CA GLN A 487 -12.70 12.44 29.98
C GLN A 487 -13.31 12.38 31.40
N ASP A 488 -14.55 11.93 31.50
CA ASP A 488 -15.30 11.81 32.74
C ASP A 488 -15.09 10.50 33.48
N GLU A 489 -14.50 9.49 32.84
CA GLU A 489 -14.18 8.22 33.50
C GLU A 489 -13.11 8.43 34.57
N HIS A 490 -13.31 7.80 35.74
CA HIS A 490 -12.34 7.89 36.84
C HIS A 490 -10.93 7.48 36.43
N ARG A 491 -10.79 6.56 35.47
CA ARG A 491 -9.51 6.09 34.93
C ARG A 491 -8.75 7.17 34.16
N MET A 492 -9.43 8.16 33.58
CA MET A 492 -8.79 9.28 32.87
C MET A 492 -8.21 10.33 33.82
N ARG A 493 -8.52 10.28 35.12
CA ARG A 493 -7.94 11.20 36.11
C ARG A 493 -6.47 10.85 36.32
N GLY A 494 -5.58 11.72 35.81
CA GLY A 494 -4.13 11.50 35.84
C GLY A 494 -3.57 10.76 34.63
N ALA A 495 -4.41 10.44 33.64
CA ALA A 495 -3.96 9.89 32.37
C ALA A 495 -3.44 10.99 31.42
N THR A 496 -2.34 10.71 30.73
CA THR A 496 -1.76 11.58 29.69
C THR A 496 -2.16 11.03 28.33
N VAL A 497 -2.77 11.88 27.50
CA VAL A 497 -3.19 11.51 26.14
C VAL A 497 -2.15 12.00 25.14
N TYR A 498 -1.77 11.12 24.23
CA TYR A 498 -0.82 11.36 23.18
C TYR A 498 -1.48 11.23 21.81
N GLU A 499 -1.15 12.16 20.92
CA GLU A 499 -1.45 12.04 19.49
C GLU A 499 -0.17 11.82 18.68
N PRO A 500 -0.25 11.12 17.54
CA PRO A 500 0.88 10.93 16.66
C PRO A 500 1.18 12.22 15.90
N TYR A 501 2.46 12.57 15.81
CA TYR A 501 2.98 13.68 15.02
C TYR A 501 3.75 13.16 13.81
N VAL A 502 3.74 13.94 12.75
CA VAL A 502 4.52 13.69 11.54
C VAL A 502 5.37 14.92 11.22
N THR A 503 6.60 14.70 10.78
CA THR A 503 7.45 15.75 10.22
C THR A 503 7.09 15.89 8.75
N ALA A 504 6.26 16.89 8.45
CA ALA A 504 5.88 17.29 7.11
C ALA A 504 6.98 18.13 6.47
N THR A 505 7.56 17.64 5.38
CA THR A 505 8.49 18.37 4.51
C THR A 505 7.73 18.88 3.29
N MET A 506 7.59 20.19 3.17
CA MET A 506 6.88 20.85 2.07
C MET A 506 7.86 21.58 1.17
N THR A 507 7.74 21.42 -0.14
CA THR A 507 8.49 22.22 -1.12
C THR A 507 7.53 23.10 -1.89
N LEU A 508 7.80 24.40 -1.91
CA LEU A 508 6.93 25.39 -2.55
C LEU A 508 7.72 26.62 -3.05
N PRO A 509 7.17 27.39 -4.01
CA PRO A 509 7.75 28.66 -4.40
C PRO A 509 7.67 29.70 -3.27
N GLU A 510 8.68 30.56 -3.16
CA GLU A 510 8.78 31.59 -2.09
C GLU A 510 7.52 32.49 -2.01
N GLU A 511 6.89 32.79 -3.14
CA GLU A 511 5.67 33.61 -3.23
C GLU A 511 4.52 33.12 -2.33
N TYR A 512 4.44 31.81 -2.07
CA TYR A 512 3.36 31.19 -1.28
C TYR A 512 3.74 30.95 0.18
N LEU A 513 4.99 31.23 0.58
CA LEU A 513 5.54 30.89 1.88
C LEU A 513 4.68 31.39 3.05
N GLY A 514 4.33 32.68 3.07
CA GLY A 514 3.54 33.26 4.16
C GLY A 514 2.19 32.57 4.37
N ARG A 515 1.47 32.27 3.28
CA ARG A 515 0.17 31.58 3.35
C ARG A 515 0.29 30.13 3.80
N VAL A 516 1.39 29.46 3.44
CA VAL A 516 1.65 28.07 3.87
C VAL A 516 1.99 28.02 5.36
N ILE A 517 2.77 28.99 5.88
CA ILE A 517 3.04 29.11 7.31
C ILE A 517 1.74 29.33 8.09
N GLU A 518 0.91 30.29 7.67
CA GLU A 518 -0.41 30.53 8.28
C GLU A 518 -1.29 29.26 8.29
N LEU A 519 -1.27 28.50 7.19
CA LEU A 519 -1.98 27.23 7.10
C LEU A 519 -1.44 26.22 8.13
N CYS A 520 -0.12 26.03 8.21
CA CYS A 520 0.48 25.07 9.13
C CYS A 520 0.25 25.45 10.59
N GLU A 521 0.39 26.73 10.95
CA GLU A 521 0.09 27.24 12.29
C GLU A 521 -1.38 27.05 12.65
N SER A 522 -2.31 27.28 11.71
CA SER A 522 -3.74 27.03 11.93
C SER A 522 -4.05 25.56 12.24
N GLN A 523 -3.18 24.64 11.80
CA GLN A 523 -3.26 23.20 12.06
C GLN A 523 -2.43 22.74 13.26
N ARG A 524 -1.94 23.67 14.11
CA ARG A 524 -1.08 23.38 15.27
C ARG A 524 0.27 22.78 14.88
N GLY A 525 0.77 23.13 13.69
CA GLY A 525 2.10 22.75 13.25
C GLY A 525 3.18 23.57 13.96
N GLU A 526 4.29 22.92 14.28
CA GLU A 526 5.50 23.57 14.81
C GLU A 526 6.59 23.60 13.74
N GLN A 527 7.10 24.78 13.42
CA GLN A 527 8.21 24.91 12.47
C GLN A 527 9.49 24.29 13.04
N LYS A 528 10.16 23.46 12.24
CA LYS A 528 11.47 22.87 12.56
C LYS A 528 12.61 23.47 11.76
N SER A 529 12.46 23.52 10.43
CA SER A 529 13.44 24.17 9.58
C SER A 529 12.78 24.90 8.42
N LEU A 530 13.50 25.89 7.91
CA LEU A 530 13.16 26.65 6.73
C LEU A 530 14.47 26.84 5.96
N GLU A 531 14.56 26.20 4.81
CA GLU A 531 15.75 26.17 3.98
C GLU A 531 15.40 26.69 2.59
N PHE A 532 16.15 27.68 2.13
CA PHE A 532 16.05 28.18 0.76
C PHE A 532 16.94 27.31 -0.11
N PHE A 533 16.33 26.48 -0.96
CA PHE A 533 17.05 25.60 -1.86
C PHE A 533 17.62 26.39 -3.05
N HIS A 534 16.87 27.39 -3.53
CA HIS A 534 17.27 28.37 -4.56
C HIS A 534 16.59 29.74 -4.33
N ALA A 535 16.84 30.71 -5.21
CA ALA A 535 16.20 32.04 -5.16
C ALA A 535 14.67 32.03 -5.35
N THR A 536 14.07 30.88 -5.69
CA THR A 536 12.63 30.79 -5.98
C THR A 536 11.91 29.68 -5.22
N GLN A 537 12.61 28.71 -4.62
CA GLN A 537 12.03 27.54 -3.97
C GLN A 537 12.48 27.41 -2.51
N VAL A 538 11.50 27.11 -1.65
CA VAL A 538 11.67 26.95 -0.20
C VAL A 538 11.29 25.54 0.19
N ILE A 539 12.12 24.92 1.03
CA ILE A 539 11.84 23.67 1.73
C ILE A 539 11.49 24.02 3.17
N LEU A 540 10.30 23.63 3.60
CA LEU A 540 9.74 23.95 4.90
C LEU A 540 9.47 22.65 5.66
N LYS A 541 10.08 22.48 6.83
CA LYS A 541 9.85 21.32 7.70
C LYS A 541 9.01 21.72 8.90
N TYR A 542 7.86 21.07 9.07
CA TYR A 542 6.93 21.28 10.19
C TYR A 542 6.59 19.96 10.85
N ASP A 543 6.51 19.96 12.18
CA ASP A 543 5.88 18.86 12.90
C ASP A 543 4.40 19.16 13.08
N ILE A 544 3.56 18.34 12.44
CA ILE A 544 2.11 18.53 12.40
C ILE A 544 1.44 17.30 13.00
N PRO A 545 0.34 17.44 13.78
CA PRO A 545 -0.44 16.30 14.21
C PRO A 545 -0.96 15.49 13.01
N ALA A 546 -0.78 14.17 13.02
CA ALA A 546 -1.19 13.31 11.91
C ALA A 546 -2.70 13.38 11.64
N ALA A 547 -3.50 13.68 12.67
CA ALA A 547 -4.94 13.92 12.54
C ALA A 547 -5.28 15.03 11.53
N GLN A 548 -4.45 16.09 11.46
CA GLN A 548 -4.67 17.21 10.54
C GLN A 548 -4.20 16.89 9.12
N LEU A 549 -3.15 16.06 8.98
CA LEU A 549 -2.73 15.53 7.68
C LEU A 549 -3.89 14.77 7.01
N VAL A 550 -4.58 13.94 7.81
CA VAL A 550 -5.74 13.15 7.39
C VAL A 550 -6.98 14.03 7.16
N ASP A 551 -7.14 15.14 7.90
CA ASP A 551 -8.21 16.14 7.73
C ASP A 551 -7.95 17.14 6.58
N ASP A 552 -7.45 16.61 5.47
CA ASP A 552 -7.26 17.30 4.19
C ASP A 552 -6.21 18.43 4.19
N LEU A 553 -5.11 18.28 4.92
CA LEU A 553 -3.99 19.22 4.83
C LEU A 553 -3.46 19.35 3.40
N PHE A 554 -3.33 18.23 2.69
CA PHE A 554 -2.80 18.20 1.33
C PHE A 554 -3.70 18.94 0.33
N GLY A 555 -5.03 18.76 0.42
CA GLY A 555 -5.99 19.49 -0.40
C GLY A 555 -5.93 21.00 -0.15
N LYS A 556 -5.89 21.41 1.12
CA LYS A 556 -5.73 22.82 1.52
C LYS A 556 -4.41 23.41 1.03
N LEU A 557 -3.31 22.67 1.15
CA LEU A 557 -1.98 23.09 0.70
C LEU A 557 -1.96 23.32 -0.82
N LYS A 558 -2.51 22.38 -1.60
CA LYS A 558 -2.68 22.54 -3.05
C LYS A 558 -3.56 23.75 -3.39
N GLY A 559 -4.66 23.96 -2.66
CA GLY A 559 -5.52 25.13 -2.87
C GLY A 559 -4.80 26.46 -2.66
N VAL A 560 -4.03 26.59 -1.57
CA VAL A 560 -3.29 27.81 -1.22
C VAL A 560 -2.17 28.10 -2.21
N THR A 561 -1.51 27.06 -2.70
CA THR A 561 -0.33 27.16 -3.58
C THR A 561 -0.68 26.97 -5.06
N LYS A 562 -1.95 26.92 -5.44
CA LYS A 562 -2.42 26.61 -6.81
C LYS A 562 -1.83 25.31 -7.37
N GLY A 563 -1.50 24.36 -6.49
CA GLY A 563 -0.93 23.06 -6.85
C GLY A 563 0.59 23.03 -6.96
N TYR A 564 1.30 24.14 -6.71
CA TYR A 564 2.77 24.18 -6.78
C TYR A 564 3.45 23.52 -5.58
N ALA A 565 2.78 23.40 -4.44
CA ALA A 565 3.37 22.79 -3.27
C ALA A 565 3.30 21.27 -3.33
N THR A 566 4.42 20.64 -2.98
CA THR A 566 4.51 19.21 -2.69
C THR A 566 4.62 18.99 -1.19
N LEU A 567 4.14 17.83 -0.73
CA LEU A 567 4.14 17.44 0.67
C LEU A 567 4.69 16.03 0.78
N ASP A 568 5.73 15.89 1.60
CA ASP A 568 6.28 14.64 2.10
C ASP A 568 6.11 14.61 3.63
N TYR A 569 6.04 13.43 4.23
CA TYR A 569 5.91 13.31 5.68
C TYR A 569 6.55 12.03 6.23
N GLU A 570 7.15 12.16 7.42
CA GLU A 570 7.78 11.05 8.15
C GLU A 570 7.22 10.98 9.57
N GLU A 571 7.28 9.81 10.21
CA GLU A 571 6.81 9.64 11.59
C GLU A 571 7.70 10.43 12.57
N ALA A 572 7.08 11.30 13.38
CA ALA A 572 7.78 12.13 14.39
C ALA A 572 7.41 11.74 15.83
N GLY A 573 6.92 10.51 16.02
CA GLY A 573 6.58 9.92 17.31
C GLY A 573 5.30 10.50 17.94
N TRP A 574 5.14 10.20 19.24
CA TRP A 574 3.95 10.55 20.03
C TRP A 574 4.17 11.82 20.84
N ARG A 575 3.18 12.73 20.88
CA ARG A 575 3.23 13.94 21.70
C ARG A 575 2.00 14.10 22.57
N ALA A 576 2.22 14.56 23.79
CA ALA A 576 1.15 14.82 24.74
C ALA A 576 0.28 16.00 24.28
N SER A 577 -1.04 15.79 24.22
CA SER A 577 -2.00 16.75 23.70
C SER A 577 -3.33 16.70 24.42
N GLN A 578 -4.07 17.81 24.39
CA GLN A 578 -5.40 17.92 25.00
C GLN A 578 -6.49 17.44 24.03
N LEU A 579 -6.74 16.14 24.05
CA LEU A 579 -7.75 15.52 23.19
C LEU A 579 -9.08 15.28 23.92
N THR A 580 -10.17 15.44 23.17
CA THR A 580 -11.55 15.17 23.59
C THR A 580 -12.28 14.37 22.53
N LYS A 581 -13.12 13.42 22.95
CA LYS A 581 -14.07 12.74 22.07
C LYS A 581 -15.24 13.68 21.75
N LEU A 582 -15.41 14.00 20.47
CA LEU A 582 -16.58 14.67 19.92
C LEU A 582 -17.55 13.61 19.40
N GLN A 583 -18.79 13.67 19.86
CA GLN A 583 -19.86 12.76 19.48
C GLN A 583 -21.16 13.53 19.18
N LEU A 584 -21.97 13.00 18.27
CA LEU A 584 -23.34 13.49 18.05
C LEU A 584 -24.31 12.66 18.90
N LEU A 585 -25.26 13.36 19.52
CA LEU A 585 -26.38 12.79 20.25
C LEU A 585 -27.69 13.15 19.52
N VAL A 586 -28.52 12.17 19.23
CA VAL A 586 -29.89 12.37 18.73
C VAL A 586 -30.84 11.98 19.85
N ASN A 587 -31.63 12.94 20.35
CA ASN A 587 -32.49 12.76 21.52
C ASN A 587 -31.78 12.13 22.73
N LYS A 588 -30.52 12.51 22.95
CA LYS A 588 -29.60 12.00 23.99
C LYS A 588 -29.00 10.61 23.74
N GLN A 589 -29.37 9.93 22.65
CA GLN A 589 -28.71 8.68 22.25
C GLN A 589 -27.46 9.00 21.43
N PRO A 590 -26.28 8.45 21.81
CA PRO A 590 -25.07 8.65 21.06
C PRO A 590 -25.11 7.95 19.70
N VAL A 591 -24.43 8.57 18.74
CA VAL A 591 -24.29 8.06 17.38
C VAL A 591 -22.83 7.69 17.16
N ASP A 592 -22.50 6.43 17.41
CA ASP A 592 -21.11 5.96 17.47
C ASP A 592 -20.35 6.09 16.15
N ALA A 593 -21.05 5.90 15.02
CA ALA A 593 -20.46 5.92 13.68
C ALA A 593 -19.84 7.29 13.30
N ILE A 594 -20.21 8.37 13.98
CA ILE A 594 -19.74 9.74 13.71
C ILE A 594 -18.79 10.23 14.82
N CYS A 595 -18.41 9.38 15.77
CA CYS A 595 -17.47 9.78 16.84
C CYS A 595 -16.07 10.08 16.29
N ARG A 596 -15.44 11.14 16.81
CA ARG A 596 -14.05 11.49 16.45
C ARG A 596 -13.31 12.02 17.67
N VAL A 597 -12.03 11.67 17.79
CA VAL A 597 -11.14 12.26 18.78
C VAL A 597 -10.49 13.50 18.16
N ILE A 598 -10.68 14.65 18.80
CA ILE A 598 -10.22 15.95 18.32
C ILE A 598 -9.57 16.76 19.43
N HIS A 599 -8.78 17.75 19.05
CA HIS A 599 -8.23 18.72 20.00
C HIS A 599 -9.34 19.63 20.56
N THR A 600 -9.25 19.98 21.85
CA THR A 600 -10.24 20.81 22.56
C THR A 600 -10.55 22.13 21.87
N SER A 601 -9.55 22.78 21.27
CA SER A 601 -9.70 24.05 20.54
C SER A 601 -10.62 23.96 19.32
N GLN A 602 -10.73 22.79 18.69
CA GLN A 602 -11.52 22.60 17.47
C GLN A 602 -12.97 22.19 17.75
N ALA A 603 -13.27 21.79 19.00
CA ALA A 603 -14.56 21.21 19.36
C ALA A 603 -15.75 22.11 19.02
N GLU A 604 -15.65 23.41 19.26
CA GLU A 604 -16.76 24.34 19.01
C GLU A 604 -17.10 24.53 17.54
N ARG A 605 -16.07 24.76 16.72
CA ARG A 605 -16.23 24.95 15.29
C ARG A 605 -16.78 23.69 14.62
N LEU A 606 -16.16 22.54 14.88
CA LEU A 606 -16.55 21.25 14.27
C LEU A 606 -17.91 20.78 14.78
N GLY A 607 -18.17 20.89 16.09
CA GLY A 607 -19.45 20.49 16.68
C GLY A 607 -20.64 21.26 16.10
N ARG A 608 -20.48 22.57 15.86
CA ARG A 608 -21.53 23.38 15.20
C ARG A 608 -21.74 22.95 13.76
N GLN A 609 -20.66 22.80 12.99
CA GLN A 609 -20.72 22.34 11.60
C GLN A 609 -21.41 20.98 11.47
N TRP A 610 -21.08 20.02 12.34
CA TRP A 610 -21.68 18.69 12.36
C TRP A 610 -23.17 18.74 12.69
N ALA A 611 -23.56 19.49 13.74
CA ALA A 611 -24.97 19.61 14.11
C ALA A 611 -25.80 20.24 12.99
N THR A 612 -25.27 21.26 12.30
CA THR A 612 -25.95 21.91 11.17
C THR A 612 -26.06 20.98 9.96
N LYS A 613 -24.96 20.33 9.54
CA LYS A 613 -24.97 19.40 8.38
C LYS A 613 -25.88 18.21 8.64
N PHE A 614 -25.81 17.61 9.83
CA PHE A 614 -26.62 16.43 10.18
C PHE A 614 -28.13 16.75 10.22
N LYS A 615 -28.51 17.96 10.64
CA LYS A 615 -29.91 18.41 10.64
C LYS A 615 -30.55 18.40 9.26
N GLU A 616 -29.79 18.61 8.19
CA GLU A 616 -30.30 18.66 6.81
C GLU A 616 -30.68 17.27 6.29
N HIS A 617 -30.09 16.22 6.84
CA HIS A 617 -30.28 14.83 6.40
C HIS A 617 -31.21 14.02 7.31
N VAL A 618 -31.54 14.53 8.51
CA VAL A 618 -32.46 13.84 9.42
C VAL A 618 -33.90 14.26 9.12
N ASP A 619 -34.75 13.26 8.88
CA ASP A 619 -36.16 13.49 8.60
C ASP A 619 -36.93 14.10 9.78
N ARG A 620 -37.91 14.93 9.42
CA ARG A 620 -38.83 15.53 10.40
C ARG A 620 -39.72 14.46 10.99
N GLN A 621 -39.96 14.54 12.30
CA GLN A 621 -40.84 13.62 13.02
C GLN A 621 -42.10 14.33 13.54
N MET A 622 -43.06 13.57 14.06
CA MET A 622 -44.27 14.12 14.71
C MET A 622 -43.98 14.78 16.07
N PHE A 623 -42.77 14.55 16.60
CA PHE A 623 -42.21 15.16 17.79
C PHE A 623 -40.90 15.90 17.45
N GLU A 624 -40.47 16.77 18.36
CA GLU A 624 -39.24 17.54 18.22
C GLU A 624 -38.02 16.61 18.31
N VAL A 625 -37.15 16.66 17.30
CA VAL A 625 -35.88 15.92 17.30
C VAL A 625 -34.77 16.90 17.67
N VAL A 626 -34.02 16.57 18.72
CA VAL A 626 -32.91 17.38 19.21
C VAL A 626 -31.60 16.71 18.82
N ILE A 627 -30.76 17.41 18.06
CA ILE A 627 -29.42 16.98 17.66
C ILE A 627 -28.43 17.78 18.49
N GLN A 628 -27.50 17.13 19.18
CA GLN A 628 -26.51 17.78 20.03
C GLN A 628 -25.12 17.28 19.67
N ALA A 629 -24.17 18.19 19.47
CA ALA A 629 -22.75 17.83 19.43
C ALA A 629 -22.18 17.98 20.85
N VAL A 630 -21.53 16.94 21.34
CA VAL A 630 -21.02 16.86 22.70
C VAL A 630 -19.53 16.53 22.69
N ALA A 631 -18.75 17.31 23.43
CA ALA A 631 -17.35 17.02 23.71
C ALA A 631 -17.21 16.68 25.20
N GLY A 632 -16.98 15.40 25.51
CA GLY A 632 -17.08 14.88 26.88
C GLY A 632 -18.50 15.04 27.45
N LYS A 633 -18.67 15.89 28.46
CA LYS A 633 -19.99 16.29 29.02
C LYS A 633 -20.55 17.59 28.44
N ARG A 634 -19.71 18.43 27.83
CA ARG A 634 -20.13 19.77 27.40
C ARG A 634 -20.90 19.66 26.09
N ILE A 635 -22.14 20.13 26.09
CA ILE A 635 -22.90 20.33 24.85
C ILE A 635 -22.31 21.54 24.15
N VAL A 636 -21.70 21.29 23.01
CA VAL A 636 -20.96 22.29 22.24
C VAL A 636 -21.87 22.98 21.22
N ALA A 637 -22.75 22.20 20.58
CA ALA A 637 -23.77 22.72 19.68
C ALA A 637 -25.08 21.96 19.88
N ARG A 638 -26.20 22.65 19.62
CA ARG A 638 -27.53 22.05 19.68
C ARG A 638 -28.36 22.58 18.52
N GLU A 639 -28.84 21.67 17.69
CA GLU A 639 -29.81 21.93 16.64
C GLU A 639 -31.13 21.25 16.96
N THR A 640 -32.22 21.81 16.44
CA THR A 640 -33.57 21.31 16.72
C THR A 640 -34.40 21.27 15.45
N ILE A 641 -34.91 20.09 15.14
CA ILE A 641 -35.81 19.86 14.01
C ILE A 641 -37.25 20.02 14.51
N LYS A 642 -37.97 20.96 13.90
CA LYS A 642 -39.36 21.25 14.28
C LYS A 642 -40.26 20.06 13.91
N PRO A 643 -41.20 19.68 14.79
CA PRO A 643 -42.12 18.60 14.52
C PRO A 643 -43.10 18.95 13.39
N PHE A 644 -43.56 17.94 12.66
CA PHE A 644 -44.73 18.06 11.81
C PHE A 644 -45.93 18.56 12.63
N ARG A 645 -46.60 19.59 12.10
CA ARG A 645 -47.75 20.22 12.77
C ARG A 645 -48.96 20.14 11.86
N LYS A 646 -49.90 19.27 12.22
CA LYS A 646 -51.27 19.36 11.72
C LYS A 646 -51.92 20.60 12.30
N ASP A 647 -52.53 21.42 11.45
CA ASP A 647 -53.38 22.51 11.92
C ASP A 647 -54.71 21.93 12.43
N VAL A 648 -54.79 21.76 13.75
CA VAL A 648 -56.00 21.27 14.43
C VAL A 648 -57.10 22.32 14.50
N LEU A 649 -56.81 23.58 14.14
CA LEU A 649 -57.76 24.69 14.20
C LEU A 649 -58.42 25.00 12.85
N ALA A 650 -57.98 24.35 11.76
CA ALA A 650 -58.47 24.63 10.41
C ALA A 650 -60.01 24.49 10.24
N LYS A 651 -60.67 23.66 11.06
CA LYS A 651 -62.13 23.44 11.04
C LYS A 651 -62.90 24.24 12.11
N LEU A 652 -62.25 25.16 12.83
CA LEU A 652 -62.86 25.94 13.90
C LEU A 652 -63.24 27.34 13.39
N HIS A 653 -64.50 27.73 13.59
CA HIS A 653 -64.95 29.11 13.41
C HIS A 653 -64.54 29.97 14.62
N ALA A 654 -64.27 31.26 14.38
CA ALA A 654 -63.41 32.13 15.19
C ALA A 654 -63.81 32.39 16.66
N SER A 655 -64.93 31.87 17.15
CA SER A 655 -65.56 32.35 18.41
C SER A 655 -65.35 31.45 19.64
N ASP A 656 -64.95 30.18 19.49
CA ASP A 656 -64.87 29.25 20.63
C ASP A 656 -63.44 29.00 21.14
N ILE A 657 -63.05 29.78 22.14
CA ILE A 657 -61.74 29.71 22.83
C ILE A 657 -61.58 28.38 23.58
N THR A 658 -62.65 27.82 24.14
CA THR A 658 -62.60 26.60 24.96
C THR A 658 -62.26 25.38 24.10
N ARG A 659 -62.90 25.28 22.93
CA ARG A 659 -62.65 24.20 21.96
C ARG A 659 -61.27 24.31 21.32
N ARG A 660 -60.79 25.54 21.06
CA ARG A 660 -59.41 25.81 20.64
C ARG A 660 -58.40 25.29 21.66
N LYS A 661 -58.56 25.63 22.96
CA LYS A 661 -57.67 25.17 24.04
C LYS A 661 -57.66 23.63 24.14
N LYS A 662 -58.85 23.00 24.13
CA LYS A 662 -58.99 21.54 24.21
C LYS A 662 -58.22 20.80 23.10
N LEU A 663 -58.29 21.28 21.86
CA LEU A 663 -57.56 20.65 20.74
C LEU A 663 -56.05 20.85 20.82
N LEU A 664 -55.59 22.04 21.25
CA LEU A 664 -54.17 22.32 21.46
C LEU A 664 -53.59 21.49 22.60
N GLU A 665 -54.31 21.33 23.71
CA GLU A 665 -53.89 20.48 24.82
C GLU A 665 -53.83 19.02 24.41
N LYS A 666 -54.83 18.51 23.67
CA LYS A 666 -54.81 17.15 23.13
C LYS A 666 -53.61 16.92 22.20
N GLN A 667 -53.29 17.88 21.34
CA GLN A 667 -52.11 17.82 20.46
C GLN A 667 -50.79 17.85 21.28
N LYS A 668 -50.70 18.71 22.30
CA LYS A 668 -49.54 18.82 23.19
C LYS A 668 -49.30 17.53 23.98
N ALA A 669 -50.36 16.96 24.56
CA ALA A 669 -50.32 15.70 25.29
C ALA A 669 -49.90 14.52 24.38
N GLY A 670 -50.49 14.44 23.18
CA GLY A 670 -50.13 13.44 22.18
C GLY A 670 -48.65 13.50 21.79
N ARG A 671 -48.11 14.71 21.56
CA ARG A 671 -46.68 14.91 21.28
C ARG A 671 -45.79 14.56 22.45
N LYS A 672 -46.17 14.89 23.69
CA LYS A 672 -45.40 14.51 24.89
C LYS A 672 -45.29 12.99 25.01
N ARG A 673 -46.39 12.28 24.72
CA ARG A 673 -46.40 10.81 24.66
C ARG A 673 -45.51 10.26 23.55
N LEU A 674 -45.62 10.81 22.33
CA LEU A 674 -44.78 10.41 21.21
C LEU A 674 -43.29 10.66 21.46
N ARG A 675 -42.92 11.76 22.13
CA ARG A 675 -41.52 12.06 22.48
C ARG A 675 -40.95 11.09 23.52
N ALA A 676 -41.77 10.62 24.46
CA ALA A 676 -41.31 9.72 25.52
C ALA A 676 -41.06 8.29 25.02
N VAL A 677 -41.78 7.87 23.98
CA VAL A 677 -41.73 6.50 23.43
C VAL A 677 -40.97 6.45 22.09
N GLY A 678 -40.93 7.56 21.36
CA GLY A 678 -40.38 7.62 20.00
C GLY A 678 -38.86 7.62 19.99
N ASN A 679 -38.28 6.50 19.57
CA ASN A 679 -36.91 6.45 19.09
C ASN A 679 -36.86 6.98 17.66
N VAL A 680 -35.84 7.78 17.35
CA VAL A 680 -35.59 8.26 15.99
C VAL A 680 -34.71 7.23 15.32
N ILE A 681 -35.27 6.47 14.39
CA ILE A 681 -34.48 5.62 13.49
C ILE A 681 -33.89 6.56 12.46
N ILE A 682 -32.56 6.56 12.36
CA ILE A 682 -31.83 7.37 11.40
C ILE A 682 -31.57 6.49 10.19
N ASP A 683 -32.03 6.92 9.02
CA ASP A 683 -31.81 6.18 7.80
C ASP A 683 -30.32 6.15 7.44
N GLN A 684 -29.88 5.03 6.91
CA GLN A 684 -28.49 4.84 6.46
C GLN A 684 -28.09 5.82 5.35
N SER A 685 -29.05 6.24 4.52
CA SER A 685 -28.86 7.29 3.53
C SER A 685 -28.48 8.64 4.15
N ALA A 686 -28.98 8.95 5.36
CA ALA A 686 -28.62 10.16 6.08
C ALA A 686 -27.16 10.10 6.56
N PHE A 687 -26.70 8.93 7.00
CA PHE A 687 -25.29 8.70 7.34
C PHE A 687 -24.38 8.81 6.11
N GLN A 688 -24.77 8.18 5.00
CA GLN A 688 -24.02 8.26 3.75
C GLN A 688 -23.91 9.70 3.26
N SER A 689 -25.02 10.47 3.29
CA SER A 689 -25.03 11.87 2.86
C SER A 689 -24.21 12.78 3.80
N PHE A 690 -24.22 12.48 5.10
CA PHE A 690 -23.41 13.22 6.06
C PHE A 690 -21.91 12.95 5.87
N LEU A 691 -21.54 11.69 5.64
CA LEU A 691 -20.15 11.25 5.45
C LEU A 691 -19.62 11.51 4.03
N SER A 692 -20.48 11.62 3.03
CA SER A 692 -20.08 12.08 1.71
C SER A 692 -19.60 13.54 1.79
N ARG A 693 -18.39 13.77 1.31
CA ARG A 693 -17.77 15.10 1.23
C ARG A 693 -18.48 16.00 0.24
#